data_AF-Q9V0I2-F1
#
_entry.id   AF-Q9V0I2-F1
#
_cell.length_a   1.000
_cell.length_b   1.000
_cell.length_c   1.000
_cell.angle_alpha   90.00
_cell.angle_beta   90.00
_cell.angle_gamma   90.00
#
_symmetry.space_group_name_H-M   'P 1'
#
loop_
_entity.id
_entity.type
_entity.pdbx_description
1 polymer ?
#
loop_
_entity_poly.entity_id
_entity_poly.type
_entity_poly.pdbx_seq_one_letter_code
_entity_poly.pdbx_strand_id
1 'polypeptide(L)'
;MRRAFILNSAVLILLIPVLLLIATYEDVTSFIVTSQSERIQLKKTTNLVDFLNLDFQRALEISGKRAVVAVVDYISLTGNFISPTYKSNNTIADLIRRGNSPSITGYDPNRIMQGQTIESWLSNISKLLNKQGYRLSPSIQDIAKKTEIKVTPLDAFRIAIKARIPNITIMDKAGKIVYSGPIPSDNSYVYSIVDITELEDPLFSAMTGGRYHRSIKACNYALPEFGQRPITFANGSGESTEPVILGRYGESLLYNSTHIWDENGNYATNFTINGIRIPTSEIIKNNGDVGVLNFVNISTFQGYIWCSGLEYRVNITIKNNVGKDLTDYQIPIIISTSKLPANIVNFIFQNTNYTGNTDVFKNGASIAIYDSNCNRIPFWIEYWDPQNERALIWIRDSIQNGQSKTYSLYFGEGTPTKGNGNDVFLFFDDFENPTLSQSKWIKVDRRLQISNGELYIPGGDEVFAIRTRNPIDYSGLFAIRFRMKGRFDGDLDSGIGIEDNEGNIILFTDDSAGGDGLAIHSPWWRDTSEIDGRSDITSYHTYEAIVYNIYSGISNSYIDVKFKDIIDGRSNSDFWWSFTPPLKYVYIVIDSERWQRGAYFDYILVRKYPGNSLEDPDFLGIRLSSSGIEEKPTISEKISSDVHIYDIQPFIDCLLGQRYFAIRNGWSFFERLEGSNQNHRIYERLANQTQDELGITYHGEHYPIGLVSFMIPHGIYDRKLLNLMTEIQKSPNEEMVSSADYYFLTYYFGNGNKVEGYRVWGISYGVIPEGDLSNIPFFLDPETAKAILGEQGACDLLYGYNCG
;
A
#
# COMPACT_ATOMS: atom_id res chain seq x y z
N MET A 1 -46.05 -57.97 100.50
CA MET A 1 -46.37 -57.43 99.16
C MET A 1 -46.06 -55.94 98.94
N ARG A 2 -45.97 -55.05 99.95
CA ARG A 2 -45.75 -53.59 99.74
C ARG A 2 -44.31 -53.14 99.38
N ARG A 3 -43.26 -53.86 99.79
CA ARG A 3 -41.85 -53.44 99.52
C ARG A 3 -41.39 -53.72 98.08
N ALA A 4 -41.87 -54.79 97.44
CA ALA A 4 -41.53 -55.13 96.05
C ALA A 4 -42.17 -54.15 95.04
N PHE A 5 -43.39 -53.65 95.32
CA PHE A 5 -44.07 -52.67 94.47
C PHE A 5 -43.39 -51.29 94.51
N ILE A 6 -42.92 -50.86 95.69
CA ILE A 6 -42.20 -49.59 95.86
C ILE A 6 -40.81 -49.64 95.18
N LEU A 7 -40.09 -50.75 95.29
CA LEU A 7 -38.80 -50.94 94.61
C LEU A 7 -38.94 -50.96 93.08
N ASN A 8 -39.92 -51.68 92.52
CA ASN A 8 -40.17 -51.65 91.06
C ASN A 8 -40.65 -50.28 90.57
N SER A 9 -41.46 -49.57 91.36
CA SER A 9 -41.94 -48.22 90.99
C SER A 9 -40.82 -47.19 91.05
N ALA A 10 -39.91 -47.28 92.03
CA ALA A 10 -38.73 -46.42 92.13
C ALA A 10 -37.73 -46.67 90.99
N VAL A 11 -37.56 -47.94 90.58
CA VAL A 11 -36.75 -48.30 89.41
C VAL A 11 -37.37 -47.75 88.12
N LEU A 12 -38.69 -47.85 87.93
CA LEU A 12 -39.39 -47.25 86.78
C LEU A 12 -39.30 -45.72 86.76
N ILE A 13 -39.46 -45.06 87.91
CA ILE A 13 -39.33 -43.59 88.05
C ILE A 13 -37.89 -43.12 87.77
N LEU A 14 -36.87 -43.95 88.03
CA LEU A 14 -35.48 -43.67 87.66
C LEU A 14 -35.16 -44.05 86.20
N LEU A 15 -35.79 -45.08 85.65
CA LEU A 15 -35.55 -45.54 84.28
C LEU A 15 -36.12 -44.59 83.23
N ILE A 16 -37.30 -43.99 83.48
CA ILE A 16 -37.92 -43.04 82.56
C ILE A 16 -37.00 -41.84 82.24
N PRO A 17 -36.45 -41.11 83.22
CA PRO A 17 -35.54 -40.00 82.94
C PRO A 17 -34.21 -40.46 82.34
N VAL A 18 -33.71 -41.67 82.67
CA VAL A 18 -32.50 -42.22 82.05
C VAL A 18 -32.74 -42.58 80.58
N LEU A 19 -33.89 -43.19 80.24
CA LEU A 19 -34.26 -43.48 78.86
C LEU A 19 -34.51 -42.21 78.05
N LEU A 20 -35.13 -41.18 78.66
CA LEU A 20 -35.27 -39.85 78.05
C LEU A 20 -33.91 -39.17 77.83
N LEU A 21 -32.97 -39.33 78.77
CA LEU A 21 -31.60 -38.82 78.62
C LEU A 21 -30.85 -39.53 77.49
N ILE A 22 -31.00 -40.85 77.36
CA ILE A 22 -30.39 -41.63 76.27
C ILE A 22 -31.01 -41.23 74.93
N ALA A 23 -32.33 -41.13 74.83
CA ALA A 23 -33.02 -40.71 73.60
C ALA A 23 -32.61 -39.28 73.19
N THR A 24 -32.55 -38.34 74.13
CA THR A 24 -32.10 -36.97 73.83
C THR A 24 -30.61 -36.91 73.49
N TYR A 25 -29.76 -37.72 74.12
CA TYR A 25 -28.35 -37.82 73.74
C TYR A 25 -28.18 -38.39 72.34
N GLU A 26 -28.96 -39.40 71.97
CA GLU A 26 -28.95 -40.00 70.64
C GLU A 26 -29.43 -39.01 69.57
N ASP A 27 -30.52 -38.27 69.84
CA ASP A 27 -31.03 -37.22 68.95
C ASP A 27 -30.03 -36.07 68.76
N VAL A 28 -29.42 -35.59 69.85
CA VAL A 28 -28.42 -34.50 69.78
C VAL A 28 -27.16 -34.97 69.05
N THR A 29 -26.70 -36.19 69.32
CA THR A 29 -25.51 -36.75 68.64
C THR A 29 -25.80 -36.97 67.16
N SER A 30 -26.96 -37.52 66.82
CA SER A 30 -27.44 -37.65 65.44
C SER A 30 -27.49 -36.29 64.74
N PHE A 31 -28.07 -35.27 65.37
CA PHE A 31 -28.13 -33.92 64.84
C PHE A 31 -26.73 -33.30 64.62
N ILE A 32 -25.80 -33.49 65.57
CA ILE A 32 -24.42 -33.01 65.43
C ILE A 32 -23.71 -33.73 64.28
N VAL A 33 -23.81 -35.06 64.18
CA VAL A 33 -23.18 -35.83 63.10
C VAL A 33 -23.76 -35.43 61.74
N THR A 34 -25.09 -35.25 61.66
CA THR A 34 -25.78 -34.86 60.42
C THR A 34 -25.39 -33.44 60.01
N SER A 35 -25.39 -32.48 60.93
CA SER A 35 -24.99 -31.09 60.65
C SER A 35 -23.51 -30.94 60.27
N GLN A 36 -22.60 -31.71 60.90
CA GLN A 36 -21.19 -31.74 60.51
C GLN A 36 -21.00 -32.37 59.13
N SER A 37 -21.73 -33.44 58.84
CA SER A 37 -21.73 -34.08 57.51
C SER A 37 -22.22 -33.12 56.42
N GLU A 38 -23.33 -32.41 56.67
CA GLU A 38 -23.85 -31.37 55.78
C GLU A 38 -22.85 -30.23 55.57
N ARG A 39 -22.20 -29.75 56.64
CA ARG A 39 -21.18 -28.70 56.55
C ARG A 39 -19.95 -29.13 55.75
N ILE A 40 -19.50 -30.36 55.92
CA ILE A 40 -18.39 -30.93 55.13
C ILE A 40 -18.78 -31.04 53.66
N GLN A 41 -20.01 -31.46 53.37
CA GLN A 41 -20.52 -31.56 52.00
C GLN A 41 -20.64 -30.20 51.31
N LEU A 42 -21.18 -29.19 52.02
CA LEU A 42 -21.25 -27.81 51.53
C LEU A 42 -19.85 -27.28 51.22
N LYS A 43 -18.90 -27.44 52.14
CA LYS A 43 -17.52 -26.98 51.94
C LYS A 43 -16.84 -27.66 50.75
N LYS A 44 -17.03 -28.97 50.56
CA LYS A 44 -16.51 -29.70 49.39
C LYS A 44 -17.11 -29.17 48.08
N THR A 45 -18.41 -28.89 48.07
CA THR A 45 -19.13 -28.38 46.90
C THR A 45 -18.66 -26.98 46.53
N THR A 46 -18.54 -26.08 47.50
CA THR A 46 -18.00 -24.72 47.28
C THR A 46 -16.58 -24.77 46.74
N ASN A 47 -15.68 -25.54 47.39
CA ASN A 47 -14.30 -25.69 46.91
C ASN A 47 -14.22 -26.24 45.48
N LEU A 48 -15.12 -27.16 45.11
CA LEU A 48 -15.17 -27.73 43.76
C LEU A 48 -15.60 -26.67 42.73
N VAL A 49 -16.63 -25.89 43.04
CA VAL A 49 -17.14 -24.83 42.16
C VAL A 49 -16.09 -23.75 41.97
N ASP A 50 -15.45 -23.31 43.05
CA ASP A 50 -14.36 -22.31 43.01
C ASP A 50 -13.19 -22.81 42.16
N PHE A 51 -12.81 -24.08 42.32
CA PHE A 51 -11.79 -24.71 41.49
C PHE A 51 -12.18 -24.70 40.01
N LEU A 52 -13.42 -25.08 39.68
CA LEU A 52 -13.90 -25.10 38.29
C LEU A 52 -13.95 -23.69 37.68
N ASN A 53 -14.35 -22.67 38.44
CA ASN A 53 -14.36 -21.28 37.99
C ASN A 53 -12.94 -20.81 37.62
N LEU A 54 -11.97 -21.01 38.51
CA LEU A 54 -10.57 -20.60 38.29
C LEU A 54 -9.92 -21.39 37.15
N ASP A 55 -10.16 -22.70 37.10
CA ASP A 55 -9.56 -23.56 36.09
C ASP A 55 -10.18 -23.34 34.70
N PHE A 56 -11.47 -23.00 34.63
CA PHE A 56 -12.13 -22.59 33.39
C PHE A 56 -11.53 -21.30 32.84
N GLN A 57 -11.26 -20.30 33.69
CA GLN A 57 -10.60 -19.07 33.27
C GLN A 57 -9.20 -19.33 32.71
N ARG A 58 -8.41 -20.19 33.36
CA ARG A 58 -7.08 -20.59 32.87
C ARG A 58 -7.14 -21.36 31.56
N ALA A 59 -8.10 -22.28 31.44
CA ALA A 59 -8.33 -23.02 30.20
C ALA A 59 -8.70 -22.08 29.05
N LEU A 60 -9.55 -21.08 29.32
CA LEU A 60 -9.92 -20.05 28.35
C LEU A 60 -8.70 -19.22 27.92
N GLU A 61 -7.83 -18.83 28.86
CA GLU A 61 -6.62 -18.05 28.56
C GLU A 61 -5.65 -18.82 27.66
N ILE A 62 -5.36 -20.07 28.00
CA ILE A 62 -4.42 -20.92 27.24
C ILE A 62 -4.98 -21.23 25.85
N SER A 63 -6.25 -21.63 25.77
CA SER A 63 -6.90 -21.94 24.49
C SER A 63 -7.08 -20.70 23.63
N GLY A 64 -7.39 -19.55 24.23
CA GLY A 64 -7.51 -18.26 23.56
C GLY A 64 -6.22 -17.79 22.92
N LYS A 65 -5.12 -17.76 23.68
CA LYS A 65 -3.78 -17.41 23.16
C LYS A 65 -3.37 -18.31 22.00
N ARG A 66 -3.55 -19.63 22.14
CA ARG A 66 -3.22 -20.60 21.08
C ARG A 66 -4.12 -20.45 19.86
N ALA A 67 -5.41 -20.16 20.04
CA ALA A 67 -6.33 -19.96 18.93
C ALA A 67 -5.96 -18.75 18.09
N VAL A 68 -5.60 -17.62 18.72
CA VAL A 68 -5.15 -16.42 18.01
C VAL A 68 -3.88 -16.72 17.20
N VAL A 69 -2.87 -17.34 17.83
CA VAL A 69 -1.63 -17.73 17.14
C VAL A 69 -1.90 -18.72 16.00
N ALA A 70 -2.83 -19.67 16.20
CA ALA A 70 -3.17 -20.66 15.18
C ALA A 70 -3.81 -20.03 13.93
N VAL A 71 -4.59 -18.96 14.08
CA VAL A 71 -5.15 -18.22 12.93
C VAL A 71 -4.09 -17.40 12.22
N VAL A 72 -3.21 -16.70 12.95
CA VAL A 72 -2.07 -15.97 12.35
C VAL A 72 -1.21 -16.94 11.54
N ASP A 73 -0.87 -18.06 12.15
CA ASP A 73 -0.05 -19.09 11.54
C ASP A 73 -0.70 -19.74 10.30
N TYR A 74 -2.00 -19.98 10.33
CA TYR A 74 -2.76 -20.42 9.16
C TYR A 74 -2.62 -19.44 7.99
N ILE A 75 -2.83 -18.14 8.24
CA ILE A 75 -2.80 -17.12 7.19
C ILE A 75 -1.38 -16.94 6.66
N SER A 76 -0.39 -16.81 7.55
CA SER A 76 1.01 -16.64 7.17
C SER A 76 1.56 -17.81 6.34
N LEU A 77 1.11 -19.04 6.61
CA LEU A 77 1.55 -20.22 5.85
C LEU A 77 0.81 -20.42 4.53
N THR A 78 -0.51 -20.20 4.52
CA THR A 78 -1.34 -20.56 3.38
C THR A 78 -1.55 -19.39 2.41
N GLY A 79 -1.33 -18.16 2.88
CA GLY A 79 -1.70 -16.94 2.17
C GLY A 79 -3.22 -16.70 2.08
N ASN A 80 -4.03 -17.58 2.68
CA ASN A 80 -5.49 -17.50 2.61
C ASN A 80 -6.04 -16.74 3.81
N PHE A 81 -6.78 -15.66 3.54
CA PHE A 81 -7.49 -14.91 4.57
C PHE A 81 -8.74 -15.64 5.07
N ILE A 82 -9.17 -15.31 6.29
CA ILE A 82 -10.46 -15.75 6.82
C ILE A 82 -11.58 -15.07 6.03
N SER A 83 -12.61 -15.85 5.66
CA SER A 83 -13.77 -15.29 4.96
C SER A 83 -14.43 -14.17 5.79
N PRO A 84 -14.58 -12.94 5.26
CA PRO A 84 -15.28 -11.86 5.95
C PRO A 84 -16.74 -12.18 6.29
N THR A 85 -17.36 -13.11 5.54
CA THR A 85 -18.71 -13.58 5.84
C THR A 85 -18.74 -14.47 7.09
N TYR A 86 -17.74 -15.33 7.25
CA TYR A 86 -17.63 -16.19 8.44
C TYR A 86 -17.07 -15.45 9.65
N LYS A 87 -16.15 -14.50 9.43
CA LYS A 87 -15.51 -13.64 10.42
C LYS A 87 -14.39 -14.30 11.25
N SER A 88 -13.38 -13.50 11.56
CA SER A 88 -12.24 -13.87 12.41
C SER A 88 -12.65 -14.25 13.82
N ASN A 89 -13.61 -13.50 14.41
CA ASN A 89 -14.07 -13.79 15.77
C ASN A 89 -14.71 -15.18 15.92
N ASN A 90 -15.49 -15.62 14.92
CA ASN A 90 -16.10 -16.94 14.91
C ASN A 90 -15.05 -18.04 14.73
N THR A 91 -14.06 -17.81 13.87
CA THR A 91 -12.95 -18.74 13.63
C THR A 91 -12.13 -18.97 14.91
N ILE A 92 -11.78 -17.90 15.63
CA ILE A 92 -11.07 -17.99 16.91
C ILE A 92 -11.94 -18.70 17.96
N ALA A 93 -13.25 -18.40 18.03
CA ALA A 93 -14.16 -19.05 18.97
C ALA A 93 -14.30 -20.57 18.72
N ASP A 94 -14.29 -21.00 17.46
CA ASP A 94 -14.29 -22.41 17.08
C ASP A 94 -13.03 -23.16 17.53
N LEU A 95 -11.86 -22.53 17.31
CA LEU A 95 -10.57 -23.07 17.74
C LEU A 95 -10.52 -23.22 19.26
N ILE A 96 -10.95 -22.21 20.01
CA ILE A 96 -11.06 -22.27 21.48
C ILE A 96 -11.94 -23.45 21.90
N ARG A 97 -13.10 -23.62 21.25
CA ARG A 97 -14.10 -24.64 21.62
C ARG A 97 -13.59 -26.06 21.39
N ARG A 98 -13.11 -26.36 20.19
CA ARG A 98 -12.85 -27.73 19.70
C ARG A 98 -11.54 -27.90 18.92
N GLY A 99 -10.79 -26.82 18.70
CA GLY A 99 -9.50 -26.88 18.01
C GLY A 99 -9.59 -27.03 16.50
N ASN A 100 -10.76 -26.77 15.89
CA ASN A 100 -10.94 -26.77 14.44
C ASN A 100 -12.05 -25.80 14.02
N SER A 101 -11.96 -25.20 12.83
CA SER A 101 -12.94 -24.27 12.26
C SER A 101 -13.15 -24.54 10.76
N PRO A 102 -14.38 -24.37 10.22
CA PRO A 102 -14.62 -24.52 8.77
C PRO A 102 -13.83 -23.50 7.91
N SER A 103 -13.41 -22.37 8.48
CA SER A 103 -12.69 -21.31 7.75
C SER A 103 -11.20 -21.59 7.49
N ILE A 104 -10.65 -22.67 8.05
CA ILE A 104 -9.22 -23.02 7.94
C ILE A 104 -9.05 -24.44 7.36
N THR A 105 -9.90 -24.81 6.40
CA THR A 105 -9.92 -26.16 5.83
C THR A 105 -8.57 -26.50 5.18
N GLY A 106 -8.03 -27.69 5.47
CA GLY A 106 -6.75 -28.16 4.92
C GLY A 106 -5.51 -27.78 5.75
N TYR A 107 -5.68 -27.02 6.83
CA TYR A 107 -4.64 -26.74 7.81
C TYR A 107 -4.76 -27.64 9.04
N ASP A 108 -3.64 -28.02 9.66
CA ASP A 108 -3.62 -28.77 10.92
C ASP A 108 -3.46 -27.81 12.12
N PRO A 109 -4.57 -27.36 12.73
CA PRO A 109 -4.52 -26.48 13.89
C PRO A 109 -3.89 -27.12 15.12
N ASN A 110 -3.77 -28.46 15.21
CA ASN A 110 -3.20 -29.11 16.39
C ASN A 110 -1.71 -28.84 16.57
N ARG A 111 -0.99 -28.42 15.52
CA ARG A 111 0.41 -28.01 15.63
C ARG A 111 0.61 -26.84 16.62
N ILE A 112 -0.33 -25.90 16.64
CA ILE A 112 -0.36 -24.75 17.55
C ILE A 112 -1.29 -25.00 18.74
N MET A 113 -2.48 -25.56 18.50
CA MET A 113 -3.47 -25.79 19.56
C MET A 113 -3.03 -26.88 20.55
N GLN A 114 -2.30 -27.91 20.10
CA GLN A 114 -1.83 -29.04 20.93
C GLN A 114 -2.92 -29.64 21.82
N GLY A 115 -4.16 -29.73 21.31
CA GLY A 115 -5.31 -30.22 22.06
C GLY A 115 -5.73 -29.36 23.26
N GLN A 116 -5.28 -28.11 23.37
CA GLN A 116 -5.67 -27.18 24.43
C GLN A 116 -6.96 -26.45 24.06
N THR A 117 -8.09 -27.14 24.25
CA THR A 117 -9.44 -26.65 23.89
C THR A 117 -10.38 -26.78 25.08
N ILE A 118 -11.51 -26.08 25.06
CA ILE A 118 -12.55 -26.22 26.09
C ILE A 118 -13.09 -27.65 26.14
N GLU A 119 -13.27 -28.31 24.99
CA GLU A 119 -13.69 -29.72 24.94
C GLU A 119 -12.67 -30.67 25.58
N SER A 120 -11.38 -30.47 25.32
CA SER A 120 -10.29 -31.25 25.91
C SER A 120 -10.16 -31.00 27.43
N TRP A 121 -10.28 -29.74 27.85
CA TRP A 121 -10.33 -29.38 29.26
C TRP A 121 -11.51 -30.05 29.97
N LEU A 122 -12.73 -29.98 29.42
CA LEU A 122 -13.91 -30.68 29.96
C LEU A 122 -13.70 -32.19 30.05
N SER A 123 -13.02 -32.80 29.06
CA SER A 123 -12.66 -34.22 29.10
C SER A 123 -11.71 -34.55 30.25
N ASN A 124 -10.70 -33.70 30.49
CA ASN A 124 -9.75 -33.88 31.59
C ASN A 124 -10.42 -33.65 32.96
N ILE A 125 -11.25 -32.62 33.10
CA ILE A 125 -12.07 -32.36 34.29
C ILE A 125 -13.01 -33.53 34.56
N SER A 126 -13.70 -34.04 33.54
CA SER A 126 -14.57 -35.21 33.68
C SER A 126 -13.81 -36.44 34.18
N LYS A 127 -12.57 -36.69 33.70
CA LYS A 127 -11.71 -37.76 34.22
C LYS A 127 -11.33 -37.54 35.68
N LEU A 128 -10.98 -36.32 36.08
CA LEU A 128 -10.64 -35.97 37.47
C LEU A 128 -11.84 -36.14 38.40
N LEU A 129 -13.01 -35.64 38.00
CA LEU A 129 -14.27 -35.79 38.72
C LEU A 129 -14.65 -37.27 38.88
N ASN A 130 -14.53 -38.07 37.82
CA ASN A 130 -14.79 -39.52 37.88
C ASN A 130 -13.87 -40.23 38.89
N LYS A 131 -12.58 -39.85 38.96
CA LYS A 131 -11.65 -40.38 39.98
C LYS A 131 -12.06 -39.99 41.41
N GLN A 132 -12.66 -38.81 41.57
CA GLN A 132 -13.19 -38.32 42.85
C GLN A 132 -14.60 -38.85 43.19
N GLY A 133 -15.21 -39.62 42.30
CA GLY A 133 -16.55 -40.19 42.49
C GLY A 133 -17.71 -39.31 42.04
N TYR A 134 -17.44 -38.33 41.18
CA TYR A 134 -18.42 -37.46 40.56
C TYR A 134 -18.57 -37.74 39.06
N ARG A 135 -19.74 -37.44 38.49
CA ARG A 135 -20.06 -37.55 37.07
C ARG A 135 -20.59 -36.23 36.54
N LEU A 136 -20.16 -35.87 35.34
CA LEU A 136 -20.58 -34.67 34.62
C LEU A 136 -21.80 -34.98 33.73
N SER A 137 -22.76 -34.07 33.66
CA SER A 137 -23.93 -34.12 32.77
C SER A 137 -24.27 -32.71 32.26
N PRO A 138 -24.74 -32.51 31.01
CA PRO A 138 -24.89 -33.50 29.94
C PRO A 138 -23.52 -33.96 29.37
N SER A 139 -23.49 -34.57 28.18
CA SER A 139 -22.23 -35.03 27.60
C SER A 139 -21.21 -33.89 27.43
N ILE A 140 -19.91 -34.20 27.43
CA ILE A 140 -18.84 -33.20 27.22
C ILE A 140 -19.08 -32.40 25.93
N GLN A 141 -19.51 -33.07 24.85
CA GLN A 141 -19.81 -32.44 23.56
C GLN A 141 -20.99 -31.48 23.66
N ASP A 142 -22.04 -31.84 24.40
CA ASP A 142 -23.20 -30.97 24.61
C ASP A 142 -22.84 -29.73 25.44
N ILE A 143 -22.00 -29.90 26.46
CA ILE A 143 -21.51 -28.79 27.30
C ILE A 143 -20.64 -27.86 26.45
N ALA A 144 -19.66 -28.40 25.71
CA ALA A 144 -18.78 -27.62 24.85
C ALA A 144 -19.57 -26.87 23.77
N LYS A 145 -20.56 -27.51 23.15
CA LYS A 145 -21.44 -26.89 22.15
C LYS A 145 -22.28 -25.76 22.72
N LYS A 146 -22.78 -25.90 23.95
CA LYS A 146 -23.58 -24.88 24.64
C LYS A 146 -22.73 -23.81 25.34
N THR A 147 -21.42 -24.00 25.42
CA THR A 147 -20.51 -23.00 25.99
C THR A 147 -20.52 -21.76 25.10
N GLU A 148 -20.97 -20.65 25.67
CA GLU A 148 -20.97 -19.36 25.01
C GLU A 148 -19.54 -18.83 25.00
N ILE A 149 -18.98 -18.59 23.83
CA ILE A 149 -17.65 -18.00 23.64
C ILE A 149 -17.83 -16.84 22.68
N LYS A 150 -17.47 -15.63 23.12
CA LYS A 150 -17.46 -14.43 22.30
C LYS A 150 -16.04 -13.88 22.25
N VAL A 151 -15.60 -13.55 21.05
CA VAL A 151 -14.27 -13.03 20.75
C VAL A 151 -14.45 -11.66 20.10
N THR A 152 -13.68 -10.67 20.53
CA THR A 152 -13.79 -9.28 20.04
C THR A 152 -12.45 -8.58 20.17
N PRO A 153 -12.10 -7.64 19.29
CA PRO A 153 -11.07 -6.67 19.61
C PRO A 153 -11.47 -5.95 20.90
N LEU A 154 -10.50 -5.71 21.79
CA LEU A 154 -10.67 -4.85 22.94
C LEU A 154 -10.24 -3.43 22.57
N ASP A 155 -9.07 -3.33 21.96
CA ASP A 155 -8.47 -2.16 21.33
C ASP A 155 -7.55 -2.63 20.19
N ALA A 156 -6.74 -1.72 19.62
CA ALA A 156 -5.84 -2.04 18.52
C ALA A 156 -4.80 -3.12 18.83
N PHE A 157 -4.39 -3.31 20.10
CA PHE A 157 -3.31 -4.22 20.50
C PHE A 157 -3.77 -5.38 21.38
N ARG A 158 -5.07 -5.45 21.71
CA ARG A 158 -5.60 -6.47 22.62
C ARG A 158 -6.91 -7.06 22.11
N ILE A 159 -7.08 -8.36 22.31
CA ILE A 159 -8.30 -9.11 22.02
C ILE A 159 -8.94 -9.53 23.34
N ALA A 160 -10.24 -9.29 23.49
CA ALA A 160 -11.01 -9.81 24.59
C ALA A 160 -11.75 -11.08 24.18
N ILE A 161 -11.62 -12.11 25.01
CA ILE A 161 -12.33 -13.38 24.89
C ILE A 161 -13.16 -13.53 26.16
N LYS A 162 -14.48 -13.62 26.00
CA LYS A 162 -15.38 -13.87 27.12
C LYS A 162 -16.14 -15.16 26.94
N ALA A 163 -16.23 -15.96 28.00
CA ALA A 163 -16.93 -17.23 27.94
C ALA A 163 -17.74 -17.54 29.20
N ARG A 164 -18.78 -18.33 29.03
CA ARG A 164 -19.54 -18.95 30.13
C ARG A 164 -20.14 -20.26 29.69
N ILE A 165 -20.23 -21.19 30.63
CA ILE A 165 -20.94 -22.46 30.49
C ILE A 165 -22.31 -22.26 31.13
N PRO A 166 -23.41 -22.23 30.37
CA PRO A 166 -24.71 -21.82 30.91
C PRO A 166 -25.35 -22.88 31.83
N ASN A 167 -25.04 -24.16 31.61
CA ASN A 167 -25.59 -25.24 32.43
C ASN A 167 -24.67 -26.45 32.46
N ILE A 168 -24.32 -26.89 33.66
CA ILE A 168 -23.61 -28.12 33.96
C ILE A 168 -24.16 -28.73 35.24
N THR A 169 -24.29 -30.05 35.26
CA THR A 169 -24.72 -30.81 36.44
C THR A 169 -23.62 -31.79 36.85
N ILE A 170 -23.22 -31.74 38.11
CA ILE A 170 -22.28 -32.67 38.73
C ILE A 170 -23.06 -33.55 39.70
N MET A 171 -23.00 -34.86 39.49
CA MET A 171 -23.68 -35.85 40.32
C MET A 171 -22.66 -36.76 41.00
N ASP A 172 -22.97 -37.27 42.19
CA ASP A 172 -22.17 -38.35 42.79
C ASP A 172 -22.47 -39.72 42.14
N LYS A 173 -21.76 -40.78 42.56
CA LYS A 173 -21.99 -42.15 42.06
C LYS A 173 -23.40 -42.70 42.35
N ALA A 174 -24.11 -42.15 43.34
CA ALA A 174 -25.47 -42.54 43.68
C ALA A 174 -26.53 -41.77 42.87
N GLY A 175 -26.12 -40.82 42.03
CA GLY A 175 -27.01 -39.99 41.22
C GLY A 175 -27.53 -38.75 41.94
N LYS A 176 -27.03 -38.43 43.14
CA LYS A 176 -27.39 -37.20 43.84
C LYS A 176 -26.71 -36.01 43.19
N ILE A 177 -27.47 -34.96 42.92
CA ILE A 177 -26.95 -33.69 42.39
C ILE A 177 -26.12 -33.01 43.47
N VAL A 178 -24.85 -32.78 43.15
CA VAL A 178 -23.87 -32.06 43.98
C VAL A 178 -23.85 -30.59 43.58
N TYR A 179 -23.93 -30.33 42.27
CA TYR A 179 -23.97 -28.99 41.72
C TYR A 179 -24.80 -29.00 40.44
N SER A 180 -25.61 -27.97 40.22
CA SER A 180 -26.29 -27.73 38.94
C SER A 180 -26.42 -26.23 38.72
N GLY A 181 -25.82 -25.71 37.66
CA GLY A 181 -25.80 -24.27 37.40
C GLY A 181 -24.79 -23.87 36.33
N PRO A 182 -24.57 -22.55 36.13
CA PRO A 182 -23.59 -22.05 35.19
C PRO A 182 -22.16 -22.04 35.74
N ILE A 183 -21.15 -22.10 34.88
CA ILE A 183 -19.76 -21.78 35.23
C ILE A 183 -19.34 -20.54 34.43
N PRO A 184 -19.04 -19.40 35.07
CA PRO A 184 -18.99 -19.17 36.52
C PRO A 184 -20.34 -19.26 37.25
N SER A 185 -20.29 -19.60 38.53
CA SER A 185 -21.47 -19.84 39.38
C SER A 185 -22.39 -18.63 39.60
N ASP A 186 -21.90 -17.41 39.37
CA ASP A 186 -22.67 -16.16 39.42
C ASP A 186 -23.34 -15.83 38.07
N ASN A 187 -23.21 -16.71 37.07
CA ASN A 187 -23.72 -16.54 35.72
C ASN A 187 -23.09 -15.36 34.93
N SER A 188 -21.97 -14.81 35.44
CA SER A 188 -21.16 -13.81 34.74
C SER A 188 -20.35 -14.46 33.61
N TYR A 189 -19.53 -13.65 32.92
CA TYR A 189 -18.55 -14.15 31.96
C TYR A 189 -17.15 -14.13 32.59
N VAL A 190 -16.36 -15.18 32.34
CA VAL A 190 -14.90 -15.08 32.52
C VAL A 190 -14.29 -14.38 31.32
N TYR A 191 -13.28 -13.56 31.59
CA TYR A 191 -12.53 -12.83 30.56
C TYR A 191 -11.09 -13.35 30.46
N SER A 192 -10.60 -13.41 29.23
CA SER A 192 -9.20 -13.56 28.88
C SER A 192 -8.83 -12.45 27.91
N ILE A 193 -7.80 -11.68 28.25
CA ILE A 193 -7.26 -10.62 27.38
C ILE A 193 -5.97 -11.17 26.74
N VAL A 194 -5.92 -11.15 25.42
CA VAL A 194 -4.77 -11.59 24.63
C VAL A 194 -4.10 -10.36 24.04
N ASP A 195 -2.85 -10.13 24.42
CA ASP A 195 -1.99 -9.12 23.83
C ASP A 195 -1.42 -9.66 22.50
N ILE A 196 -1.51 -8.87 21.43
CA ILE A 196 -1.00 -9.23 20.10
C ILE A 196 0.31 -8.51 19.76
N THR A 197 0.86 -7.71 20.68
CA THR A 197 2.21 -7.14 20.50
C THR A 197 3.25 -8.26 20.36
N GLU A 198 4.27 -8.02 19.53
CA GLU A 198 5.29 -8.98 19.10
C GLU A 198 4.77 -10.18 18.29
N LEU A 199 3.46 -10.31 18.08
CA LEU A 199 2.91 -11.31 17.14
C LEU A 199 3.19 -10.88 15.70
N GLU A 200 3.33 -11.85 14.80
CA GLU A 200 3.38 -11.57 13.36
C GLU A 200 2.07 -10.92 12.90
N ASP A 201 2.18 -9.90 12.06
CA ASP A 201 1.05 -9.36 11.31
C ASP A 201 0.90 -10.15 10.00
N PRO A 202 -0.08 -11.05 9.91
CA PRO A 202 -0.16 -11.99 8.80
C PRO A 202 -0.60 -11.33 7.49
N LEU A 203 -1.06 -10.06 7.52
CA LEU A 203 -1.41 -9.31 6.32
C LEU A 203 -0.21 -9.22 5.36
N PHE A 204 0.97 -8.94 5.90
CA PHE A 204 2.21 -8.79 5.13
C PHE A 204 2.61 -10.11 4.46
N SER A 205 2.65 -11.20 5.24
CA SER A 205 3.03 -12.51 4.75
C SER A 205 2.05 -13.03 3.71
N ALA A 206 0.73 -12.88 3.95
CA ALA A 206 -0.28 -13.34 3.00
C ALA A 206 -0.26 -12.55 1.68
N MET A 207 -0.21 -11.21 1.74
CA MET A 207 -0.24 -10.39 0.51
C MET A 207 1.04 -10.54 -0.31
N THR A 208 2.20 -10.68 0.34
CA THR A 208 3.48 -10.79 -0.39
C THR A 208 3.84 -12.22 -0.80
N GLY A 209 3.01 -13.22 -0.47
CA GLY A 209 3.30 -14.63 -0.71
C GLY A 209 4.48 -15.15 0.12
N GLY A 210 4.61 -14.67 1.36
CA GLY A 210 5.64 -15.07 2.33
C GLY A 210 7.00 -14.39 2.16
N ARG A 211 7.14 -13.47 1.20
CA ARG A 211 8.42 -12.78 0.92
C ARG A 211 8.75 -11.69 1.93
N TYR A 212 7.76 -11.16 2.64
CA TYR A 212 7.92 -10.10 3.60
C TYR A 212 7.02 -10.35 4.83
N HIS A 213 7.57 -10.12 6.02
CA HIS A 213 6.89 -10.34 7.30
C HIS A 213 7.20 -9.20 8.26
N ARG A 214 6.28 -8.94 9.19
CA ARG A 214 6.43 -7.88 10.20
C ARG A 214 5.81 -8.35 11.52
N SER A 215 6.43 -7.93 12.63
CA SER A 215 5.87 -8.10 13.98
C SER A 215 5.13 -6.83 14.40
N ILE A 216 3.98 -6.98 15.06
CA ILE A 216 3.20 -5.86 15.60
C ILE A 216 3.96 -5.22 16.76
N LYS A 217 4.38 -3.96 16.60
CA LYS A 217 5.13 -3.22 17.61
C LYS A 217 4.56 -1.83 17.79
N ALA A 218 4.03 -1.54 18.97
CA ALA A 218 3.47 -0.22 19.27
C ALA A 218 4.54 0.88 19.20
N CYS A 219 4.17 2.04 18.65
CA CYS A 219 4.95 3.26 18.78
C CYS A 219 4.91 3.76 20.24
N ASN A 220 5.91 4.54 20.67
CA ASN A 220 5.83 5.22 21.98
C ASN A 220 4.63 6.19 22.05
N TYR A 221 4.15 6.61 20.88
CA TYR A 221 3.02 7.49 20.63
C TYR A 221 1.88 6.73 19.93
N ALA A 222 1.58 5.52 20.42
CA ALA A 222 0.64 4.61 19.74
C ALA A 222 -0.82 5.08 19.77
N LEU A 223 -1.19 6.08 20.57
CA LEU A 223 -2.56 6.57 20.71
C LEU A 223 -2.67 8.08 20.34
N PRO A 224 -2.40 8.45 19.08
CA PRO A 224 -2.31 9.86 18.68
C PRO A 224 -3.63 10.64 18.82
N GLU A 225 -4.77 9.98 18.61
CA GLU A 225 -6.11 10.57 18.77
C GLU A 225 -6.43 10.98 20.21
N PHE A 226 -5.69 10.42 21.19
CA PHE A 226 -5.78 10.77 22.61
C PHE A 226 -4.73 11.79 23.07
N GLY A 227 -4.10 12.48 22.11
CA GLY A 227 -3.09 13.52 22.37
C GLY A 227 -1.66 13.00 22.50
N GLN A 228 -1.43 11.68 22.42
CA GLN A 228 -0.07 11.11 22.33
C GLN A 228 0.43 11.19 20.88
N ARG A 229 0.48 12.39 20.30
CA ARG A 229 0.92 12.57 18.92
C ARG A 229 2.43 12.41 18.83
N PRO A 230 2.97 11.80 17.76
CA PRO A 230 4.41 11.62 17.57
C PRO A 230 5.10 12.91 17.06
N ILE A 231 4.53 14.08 17.37
CA ILE A 231 5.07 15.38 17.04
C ILE A 231 4.84 16.31 18.23
N THR A 232 5.73 17.27 18.45
CA THR A 232 5.37 18.47 19.21
C THR A 232 5.06 19.61 18.25
N PHE A 233 4.20 20.52 18.68
CA PHE A 233 3.92 21.71 17.90
C PHE A 233 3.69 22.92 18.80
N ALA A 234 3.97 24.11 18.25
CA ALA A 234 3.62 25.38 18.86
C ALA A 234 3.37 26.44 17.79
N ASN A 235 2.51 27.40 18.12
CA ASN A 235 2.28 28.58 17.28
C ASN A 235 3.15 29.71 17.79
N GLY A 236 3.71 30.51 16.89
CA GLY A 236 4.54 31.66 17.23
C GLY A 236 4.43 32.75 16.18
N SER A 237 5.33 33.71 16.27
CA SER A 237 5.51 34.79 15.30
C SER A 237 6.97 34.83 14.88
N GLY A 238 7.24 35.18 13.63
CA GLY A 238 8.62 35.22 13.15
C GLY A 238 8.77 36.02 11.88
N GLU A 239 9.99 36.04 11.36
CA GLU A 239 10.31 36.64 10.08
C GLU A 239 11.07 35.62 9.23
N SER A 240 10.64 35.44 7.99
CA SER A 240 11.28 34.51 7.07
C SER A 240 11.23 34.98 5.62
N THR A 241 12.19 34.49 4.83
CA THR A 241 12.25 34.61 3.37
C THR A 241 11.72 33.36 2.67
N GLU A 242 11.42 32.30 3.41
CA GLU A 242 10.90 31.04 2.89
C GLU A 242 9.61 30.64 3.63
N PRO A 243 8.62 30.04 2.93
CA PRO A 243 7.38 29.58 3.54
C PRO A 243 7.61 28.46 4.56
N VAL A 244 8.58 27.59 4.30
CA VAL A 244 8.92 26.47 5.18
C VAL A 244 10.44 26.40 5.32
N ILE A 245 10.92 26.34 6.56
CA ILE A 245 12.33 26.09 6.87
C ILE A 245 12.45 24.73 7.52
N LEU A 246 13.40 23.94 7.03
CA LEU A 246 13.73 22.63 7.57
C LEU A 246 15.15 22.62 8.11
N GLY A 247 15.38 21.83 9.15
CA GLY A 247 16.73 21.59 9.65
C GLY A 247 16.75 20.78 10.92
N ARG A 248 17.93 20.65 11.52
CA ARG A 248 18.13 19.99 12.80
C ARG A 248 18.28 21.00 13.91
N TYR A 249 17.51 20.83 14.97
CA TYR A 249 17.61 21.68 16.15
C TYR A 249 18.99 21.58 16.79
N GLY A 250 19.62 22.73 17.07
CA GLY A 250 20.96 22.82 17.62
C GLY A 250 22.10 22.65 16.60
N GLU A 251 21.78 22.37 15.33
CA GLU A 251 22.74 22.28 14.22
C GLU A 251 22.43 23.36 13.18
N SER A 252 21.51 23.12 12.24
CA SER A 252 21.10 24.11 11.23
C SER A 252 19.97 25.03 11.70
N LEU A 253 19.18 24.59 12.69
CA LEU A 253 18.19 25.42 13.39
C LEU A 253 18.71 25.70 14.80
N LEU A 254 19.39 26.83 14.97
CA LEU A 254 19.90 27.29 16.26
C LEU A 254 18.75 27.81 17.12
N TYR A 255 18.87 27.71 18.43
CA TYR A 255 17.82 28.17 19.33
C TYR A 255 18.34 28.59 20.70
N ASN A 256 17.55 29.42 21.38
CA ASN A 256 17.70 29.77 22.80
C ASN A 256 16.35 29.58 23.50
N SER A 257 16.18 30.04 24.74
CA SER A 257 14.94 29.83 25.50
C SER A 257 13.66 30.40 24.85
N THR A 258 13.78 31.37 23.94
CA THR A 258 12.64 32.11 23.36
C THR A 258 12.64 32.21 21.84
N HIS A 259 13.73 31.86 21.16
CA HIS A 259 13.87 32.00 19.71
C HIS A 259 14.44 30.73 19.08
N ILE A 260 14.05 30.48 17.83
CA ILE A 260 14.65 29.50 16.91
C ILE A 260 15.01 30.26 15.64
N TRP A 261 16.18 30.03 15.05
CA TRP A 261 16.64 30.71 13.84
C TRP A 261 17.59 29.86 12.99
N ASP A 262 17.68 30.17 11.69
CA ASP A 262 18.64 29.57 10.76
C ASP A 262 19.84 30.50 10.49
N GLU A 263 20.80 30.03 9.67
CA GLU A 263 21.98 30.81 9.28
C GLU A 263 21.68 32.03 8.41
N ASN A 264 20.55 32.01 7.70
CA ASN A 264 20.04 33.13 6.90
C ASN A 264 19.33 34.20 7.78
N GLY A 265 19.24 33.92 9.08
CA GLY A 265 18.64 34.76 10.10
C GLY A 265 17.12 34.81 10.02
N ASN A 266 16.48 33.89 9.30
CA ASN A 266 15.05 33.64 9.47
C ASN A 266 14.84 33.16 10.90
N TYR A 267 13.77 33.62 11.57
CA TYR A 267 13.57 33.28 12.98
C TYR A 267 12.11 33.15 13.36
N ALA A 268 11.85 32.38 14.41
CA ALA A 268 10.58 32.20 15.08
C ALA A 268 10.72 32.53 16.57
N THR A 269 9.69 33.13 17.17
CA THR A 269 9.64 33.56 18.57
C THR A 269 8.20 33.58 19.09
N ASN A 270 8.00 34.01 20.34
CA ASN A 270 6.69 34.15 20.98
C ASN A 270 5.83 32.87 20.93
N PHE A 271 6.44 31.73 21.21
CA PHE A 271 5.78 30.43 21.13
C PHE A 271 4.63 30.28 22.13
N THR A 272 3.54 29.67 21.67
CA THR A 272 2.33 29.40 22.43
C THR A 272 1.75 28.03 22.10
N ILE A 273 1.15 27.38 23.11
CA ILE A 273 0.28 26.22 22.96
C ILE A 273 -1.06 26.60 23.59
N ASN A 274 -2.15 26.51 22.82
CA ASN A 274 -3.50 26.92 23.26
C ASN A 274 -3.53 28.35 23.86
N GLY A 275 -2.76 29.27 23.27
CA GLY A 275 -2.63 30.66 23.71
C GLY A 275 -1.75 30.88 24.95
N ILE A 276 -1.20 29.83 25.56
CA ILE A 276 -0.30 29.93 26.70
C ILE A 276 1.15 30.00 26.20
N ARG A 277 1.90 31.03 26.62
CA ARG A 277 3.30 31.20 26.24
C ARG A 277 4.17 30.09 26.80
N ILE A 278 5.01 29.51 25.97
CA ILE A 278 5.93 28.42 26.32
C ILE A 278 7.37 28.74 25.89
N PRO A 279 8.40 28.18 26.58
CA PRO A 279 9.78 28.22 26.11
C PRO A 279 10.04 27.18 25.00
N THR A 280 11.16 27.33 24.28
CA THR A 280 11.58 26.38 23.24
C THR A 280 11.77 24.95 23.74
N SER A 281 12.11 24.76 25.02
CA SER A 281 12.30 23.44 25.64
C SER A 281 11.02 22.60 25.73
N GLU A 282 9.84 23.21 25.57
CA GLU A 282 8.58 22.45 25.49
C GLU A 282 8.37 21.86 24.08
N ILE A 283 8.94 22.52 23.07
CA ILE A 283 8.85 22.15 21.65
C ILE A 283 9.95 21.15 21.31
N ILE A 284 11.20 21.58 21.43
CA ILE A 284 12.40 20.83 21.02
C ILE A 284 12.71 19.80 22.09
N LYS A 285 12.64 18.51 21.74
CA LYS A 285 12.92 17.44 22.70
C LYS A 285 14.40 17.22 22.88
N ASN A 286 15.18 17.19 21.79
CA ASN A 286 16.62 17.00 21.82
C ASN A 286 17.34 17.82 20.74
N ASN A 287 18.64 18.06 20.96
CA ASN A 287 19.53 18.49 19.89
C ASN A 287 19.64 17.38 18.82
N GLY A 288 19.64 17.78 17.56
CA GLY A 288 19.67 16.89 16.40
C GLY A 288 18.28 16.50 15.88
N ASP A 289 17.21 16.79 16.62
CA ASP A 289 15.85 16.46 16.18
C ASP A 289 15.46 17.27 14.92
N VAL A 290 14.73 16.64 13.99
CA VAL A 290 14.28 17.30 12.76
C VAL A 290 13.16 18.28 13.07
N GLY A 291 13.41 19.55 12.76
CA GLY A 291 12.50 20.67 12.93
C GLY A 291 11.88 21.15 11.62
N VAL A 292 10.62 21.56 11.69
CA VAL A 292 9.89 22.22 10.61
C VAL A 292 9.32 23.54 11.12
N LEU A 293 9.68 24.66 10.50
CA LEU A 293 9.08 25.97 10.76
C LEU A 293 8.25 26.37 9.55
N ASN A 294 6.93 26.32 9.68
CA ASN A 294 5.98 26.70 8.63
C ASN A 294 5.44 28.11 8.88
N PHE A 295 5.83 29.08 8.04
CA PHE A 295 5.43 30.48 8.16
C PHE A 295 4.13 30.74 7.39
N VAL A 296 3.05 30.92 8.15
CA VAL A 296 1.70 31.17 7.70
C VAL A 296 1.61 32.58 7.10
N ASN A 297 1.04 32.71 5.91
CA ASN A 297 0.95 33.97 5.16
C ASN A 297 2.29 34.49 4.59
N ILE A 298 3.38 33.75 4.73
CA ILE A 298 4.46 33.77 3.72
C ILE A 298 4.02 32.84 2.58
N SER A 299 2.77 32.95 2.15
CA SER A 299 2.38 32.40 0.87
C SER A 299 3.17 33.19 -0.16
N THR A 300 4.11 32.51 -0.83
CA THR A 300 4.48 32.74 -2.22
C THR A 300 3.63 33.87 -2.84
N PHE A 301 4.21 35.07 -2.95
CA PHE A 301 3.65 36.29 -3.56
C PHE A 301 2.23 36.10 -4.14
N GLN A 302 1.19 36.67 -3.53
CA GLN A 302 -0.17 36.84 -4.08
C GLN A 302 -0.44 36.06 -5.39
N GLY A 303 -0.80 34.78 -5.29
CA GLY A 303 -1.24 33.97 -6.44
C GLY A 303 -0.15 33.25 -7.25
N TYR A 304 1.10 33.20 -6.79
CA TYR A 304 2.19 32.52 -7.48
C TYR A 304 2.52 31.15 -6.83
N ILE A 305 1.98 30.05 -7.35
CA ILE A 305 2.29 28.71 -6.82
C ILE A 305 3.56 28.16 -7.51
N TRP A 306 4.55 27.71 -6.73
CA TRP A 306 5.79 27.05 -7.21
C TRP A 306 5.80 25.57 -6.81
N CYS A 307 5.58 24.67 -7.77
CA CYS A 307 5.27 23.25 -7.53
C CYS A 307 6.49 22.33 -7.49
N SER A 308 7.70 22.83 -7.74
CA SER A 308 8.91 22.02 -7.94
C SER A 308 10.10 22.56 -7.13
N GLY A 309 11.06 21.69 -6.80
CA GLY A 309 12.33 22.10 -6.21
C GLY A 309 13.24 22.86 -7.18
N LEU A 310 13.07 22.66 -8.49
CA LEU A 310 13.90 23.21 -9.57
C LEU A 310 13.83 24.74 -9.67
N GLU A 311 14.91 25.37 -10.12
CA GLU A 311 15.10 26.83 -10.06
C GLU A 311 14.28 27.61 -11.09
N TYR A 312 13.96 27.01 -12.23
CA TYR A 312 13.31 27.71 -13.34
C TYR A 312 12.00 27.06 -13.74
N ARG A 313 11.07 27.88 -14.24
CA ARG A 313 9.81 27.44 -14.86
C ARG A 313 9.60 28.18 -16.17
N VAL A 314 9.06 27.47 -17.15
CA VAL A 314 8.36 28.07 -18.28
C VAL A 314 6.96 27.46 -18.38
N ASN A 315 5.94 28.30 -18.54
CA ASN A 315 4.59 27.83 -18.81
C ASN A 315 4.45 27.57 -20.31
N ILE A 316 4.16 26.34 -20.69
CA ILE A 316 3.93 25.89 -22.06
C ILE A 316 2.42 25.70 -22.25
N THR A 317 1.83 26.54 -23.09
CA THR A 317 0.44 26.39 -23.54
C THR A 317 0.41 25.52 -24.80
N ILE A 318 -0.32 24.42 -24.71
CA ILE A 318 -0.55 23.46 -25.80
C ILE A 318 -1.94 23.70 -26.35
N LYS A 319 -2.03 24.00 -27.66
CA LYS A 319 -3.30 24.12 -28.38
C LYS A 319 -3.53 22.91 -29.29
N ASN A 320 -4.68 22.27 -29.13
CA ASN A 320 -5.13 21.22 -30.02
C ASN A 320 -5.72 21.81 -31.32
N ASN A 321 -5.02 21.63 -32.44
CA ASN A 321 -5.49 21.99 -33.80
C ASN A 321 -5.60 20.76 -34.71
N VAL A 322 -5.82 19.58 -34.13
CA VAL A 322 -5.91 18.31 -34.86
C VAL A 322 -7.24 18.18 -35.60
N GLY A 323 -8.26 18.93 -35.18
CA GLY A 323 -9.63 18.84 -35.72
C GLY A 323 -10.49 17.79 -35.01
N LYS A 324 -9.99 17.18 -33.92
CA LYS A 324 -10.67 16.18 -33.08
C LYS A 324 -10.29 16.38 -31.61
N ASP A 325 -11.12 15.90 -30.70
CA ASP A 325 -10.81 15.88 -29.27
C ASP A 325 -9.65 14.92 -28.99
N LEU A 326 -8.67 15.39 -28.21
CA LEU A 326 -7.60 14.56 -27.68
C LEU A 326 -8.06 14.11 -26.29
N THR A 327 -8.54 12.88 -26.16
CA THR A 327 -8.97 12.31 -24.87
C THR A 327 -7.98 11.27 -24.42
N ASP A 328 -7.44 11.45 -23.21
CA ASP A 328 -6.47 10.54 -22.61
C ASP A 328 -5.29 10.26 -23.59
N TYR A 329 -4.74 11.34 -24.15
CA TYR A 329 -3.89 11.31 -25.32
C TYR A 329 -2.42 11.54 -24.97
N GLN A 330 -1.53 10.90 -25.72
CA GLN A 330 -0.08 11.08 -25.63
C GLN A 330 0.33 12.35 -26.40
N ILE A 331 0.41 13.48 -25.71
CA ILE A 331 0.70 14.79 -26.30
C ILE A 331 2.22 14.98 -26.41
N PRO A 332 2.78 15.22 -27.61
CA PRO A 332 4.18 15.55 -27.78
C PRO A 332 4.45 17.04 -27.51
N ILE A 333 5.51 17.31 -26.76
CA ILE A 333 6.09 18.62 -26.50
C ILE A 333 7.49 18.62 -27.13
N ILE A 334 7.62 19.30 -28.26
CA ILE A 334 8.92 19.54 -28.90
C ILE A 334 9.50 20.84 -28.35
N ILE A 335 10.63 20.74 -27.64
CA ILE A 335 11.44 21.89 -27.26
C ILE A 335 12.45 22.12 -28.37
N SER A 336 12.19 23.10 -29.22
CA SER A 336 13.10 23.55 -30.28
C SER A 336 12.70 24.91 -30.80
N THR A 337 13.60 25.56 -31.53
CA THR A 337 13.34 26.87 -32.16
C THR A 337 12.26 26.83 -33.26
N SER A 338 11.87 25.64 -33.73
CA SER A 338 10.73 25.45 -34.64
C SER A 338 9.36 25.61 -33.96
N LYS A 339 9.31 25.48 -32.63
CA LYS A 339 8.07 25.49 -31.84
C LYS A 339 8.02 26.56 -30.76
N LEU A 340 9.17 26.99 -30.25
CA LEU A 340 9.29 27.94 -29.15
C LEU A 340 10.30 29.05 -29.50
N PRO A 341 10.21 30.23 -28.86
CA PRO A 341 11.17 31.31 -29.06
C PRO A 341 12.61 30.89 -28.72
N ALA A 342 13.59 31.30 -29.53
CA ALA A 342 14.99 30.89 -29.37
C ALA A 342 15.57 31.23 -27.98
N ASN A 343 15.27 32.40 -27.43
CA ASN A 343 15.74 32.77 -26.09
C ASN A 343 15.22 31.83 -24.99
N ILE A 344 14.04 31.22 -25.15
CA ILE A 344 13.48 30.25 -24.21
C ILE A 344 14.22 28.92 -24.36
N VAL A 345 14.36 28.44 -25.59
CA VAL A 345 15.00 27.16 -25.92
C VAL A 345 16.45 27.16 -25.42
N ASN A 346 17.23 28.18 -25.78
CA ASN A 346 18.64 28.29 -25.39
C ASN A 346 18.80 28.30 -23.87
N PHE A 347 17.93 29.02 -23.15
CA PHE A 347 18.00 29.08 -21.69
C PHE A 347 17.66 27.73 -21.03
N ILE A 348 16.67 27.00 -21.53
CA ILE A 348 16.35 25.65 -21.03
C ILE A 348 17.60 24.75 -21.15
N PHE A 349 18.22 24.66 -22.32
CA PHE A 349 19.38 23.79 -22.52
C PHE A 349 20.63 24.23 -21.76
N GLN A 350 20.80 25.53 -21.51
CA GLN A 350 21.92 26.07 -20.72
C GLN A 350 21.78 25.85 -19.21
N ASN A 351 20.54 25.75 -18.70
CA ASN A 351 20.25 25.71 -17.25
C ASN A 351 19.56 24.41 -16.81
N THR A 352 19.73 23.31 -17.55
CA THR A 352 19.15 22.01 -17.18
C THR A 352 20.24 20.95 -17.09
N ASN A 353 20.35 20.28 -15.94
CA ASN A 353 21.22 19.10 -15.80
C ASN A 353 20.71 17.93 -16.65
N TYR A 354 21.63 17.17 -17.26
CA TYR A 354 21.30 16.02 -18.12
C TYR A 354 22.36 14.91 -18.05
N THR A 355 22.05 13.70 -18.52
CA THR A 355 22.89 12.49 -18.34
C THR A 355 24.20 12.48 -19.14
N GLY A 356 24.31 13.26 -20.22
CA GLY A 356 25.57 13.45 -20.97
C GLY A 356 26.01 12.29 -21.89
N ASN A 357 25.11 11.40 -22.30
CA ASN A 357 25.37 10.33 -23.26
C ASN A 357 25.53 10.87 -24.70
N THR A 358 26.41 10.25 -25.48
CA THR A 358 26.59 10.55 -26.91
C THR A 358 25.35 10.19 -27.74
N ASP A 359 24.61 9.17 -27.33
CA ASP A 359 23.30 8.87 -27.88
C ASP A 359 22.24 9.73 -27.18
N VAL A 360 21.74 10.74 -27.90
CA VAL A 360 20.76 11.71 -27.38
C VAL A 360 19.42 11.07 -26.97
N PHE A 361 19.11 9.88 -27.48
CA PHE A 361 17.93 9.10 -27.07
C PHE A 361 18.14 8.41 -25.72
N LYS A 362 19.37 8.31 -25.22
CA LYS A 362 19.67 7.79 -23.88
C LYS A 362 19.80 8.89 -22.81
N ASN A 363 19.68 10.16 -23.21
CA ASN A 363 19.75 11.28 -22.26
C ASN A 363 18.43 11.49 -21.51
N GLY A 364 18.52 11.61 -20.19
CA GLY A 364 17.50 12.21 -19.34
C GLY A 364 17.84 13.66 -19.00
N ALA A 365 16.86 14.39 -18.46
CA ALA A 365 17.00 15.79 -18.05
C ALA A 365 16.36 16.05 -16.68
N SER A 366 16.87 17.02 -15.95
CA SER A 366 16.36 17.44 -14.63
C SER A 366 15.15 18.35 -14.82
N ILE A 367 14.00 17.74 -15.14
CA ILE A 367 12.75 18.43 -15.41
C ILE A 367 11.57 17.86 -14.61
N ALA A 368 10.55 18.68 -14.40
CA ALA A 368 9.25 18.25 -13.87
C ALA A 368 8.12 19.04 -14.53
N ILE A 369 6.96 18.40 -14.76
CA ILE A 369 5.82 19.02 -15.44
C ILE A 369 4.61 19.00 -14.50
N TYR A 370 3.94 20.14 -14.36
CA TYR A 370 2.74 20.29 -13.54
C TYR A 370 1.61 20.98 -14.31
N ASP A 371 0.36 20.72 -13.91
CA ASP A 371 -0.78 21.53 -14.33
C ASP A 371 -0.92 22.81 -13.48
N SER A 372 -1.95 23.61 -13.78
CA SER A 372 -2.22 24.88 -13.07
C SER A 372 -2.53 24.73 -11.58
N ASN A 373 -2.84 23.52 -11.11
CA ASN A 373 -3.19 23.22 -9.72
C ASN A 373 -2.05 22.52 -8.97
N CYS A 374 -0.83 22.51 -9.54
CA CYS A 374 0.31 21.74 -9.03
C CYS A 374 0.09 20.23 -8.99
N ASN A 375 -0.79 19.68 -9.83
CA ASN A 375 -0.79 18.24 -10.05
C ASN A 375 0.34 17.88 -10.99
N ARG A 376 1.17 16.90 -10.60
CA ARG A 376 2.27 16.43 -11.44
C ARG A 376 1.72 15.72 -12.67
N ILE A 377 2.27 16.04 -13.84
CA ILE A 377 1.92 15.42 -15.12
C ILE A 377 3.00 14.38 -15.46
N PRO A 378 2.63 13.11 -15.66
CA PRO A 378 3.58 12.09 -16.08
C PRO A 378 4.14 12.44 -17.45
N PHE A 379 5.43 12.16 -17.63
CA PHE A 379 6.13 12.43 -18.88
C PHE A 379 7.12 11.32 -19.22
N TRP A 380 7.54 11.28 -20.48
CA TRP A 380 8.67 10.51 -20.94
C TRP A 380 9.48 11.29 -21.98
N ILE A 381 10.80 11.32 -21.82
CA ILE A 381 11.73 11.99 -22.73
C ILE A 381 12.14 10.97 -23.79
N GLU A 382 11.76 11.20 -25.04
CA GLU A 382 12.20 10.35 -26.16
C GLU A 382 13.67 10.61 -26.49
N TYR A 383 14.03 11.88 -26.64
CA TYR A 383 15.42 12.32 -26.78
C TYR A 383 15.63 13.70 -26.17
N TRP A 384 16.87 13.93 -25.71
CA TRP A 384 17.36 15.22 -25.23
C TRP A 384 18.73 15.50 -25.86
N ASP A 385 18.74 16.43 -26.82
CA ASP A 385 19.91 16.83 -27.59
C ASP A 385 20.30 18.29 -27.26
N PRO A 386 21.22 18.49 -26.31
CA PRO A 386 21.68 19.83 -25.95
C PRO A 386 22.60 20.46 -27.00
N GLN A 387 23.19 19.67 -27.92
CA GLN A 387 24.09 20.21 -28.96
C GLN A 387 23.29 20.89 -30.07
N ASN A 388 22.17 20.29 -30.46
CA ASN A 388 21.26 20.85 -31.47
C ASN A 388 20.05 21.58 -30.84
N GLU A 389 20.05 21.78 -29.52
CA GLU A 389 18.99 22.43 -28.74
C GLU A 389 17.59 21.89 -29.09
N ARG A 390 17.46 20.55 -29.10
CA ARG A 390 16.24 19.85 -29.50
C ARG A 390 15.89 18.75 -28.51
N ALA A 391 14.64 18.71 -28.06
CA ALA A 391 14.12 17.61 -27.24
C ALA A 391 12.68 17.26 -27.63
N LEU A 392 12.30 16.00 -27.46
CA LEU A 392 10.93 15.52 -27.58
C LEU A 392 10.51 14.88 -26.26
N ILE A 393 9.48 15.45 -25.65
CA ILE A 393 8.91 15.00 -24.39
C ILE A 393 7.44 14.65 -24.63
N TRP A 394 7.02 13.49 -24.17
CA TRP A 394 5.62 13.07 -24.23
C TRP A 394 4.97 13.23 -22.87
N ILE A 395 3.75 13.75 -22.84
CA ILE A 395 2.88 13.79 -21.66
C ILE A 395 1.55 13.12 -21.95
N ARG A 396 0.76 12.83 -20.92
CA ARG A 396 -0.59 12.26 -21.06
C ARG A 396 -1.65 13.15 -20.45
N ASP A 397 -2.60 13.60 -21.27
CA ASP A 397 -3.71 14.44 -20.82
C ASP A 397 -4.86 14.51 -21.86
N SER A 398 -5.92 15.27 -21.57
CA SER A 398 -7.03 15.53 -22.46
C SER A 398 -7.14 17.02 -22.83
N ILE A 399 -7.25 17.32 -24.13
CA ILE A 399 -7.48 18.67 -24.68
C ILE A 399 -8.52 18.59 -25.80
N GLN A 400 -9.66 19.24 -25.61
CA GLN A 400 -10.73 19.29 -26.62
C GLN A 400 -10.28 20.04 -27.90
N ASN A 401 -10.94 19.74 -29.02
CA ASN A 401 -10.63 20.36 -30.30
C ASN A 401 -10.71 21.89 -30.23
N GLY A 402 -9.66 22.57 -30.71
CA GLY A 402 -9.56 24.03 -30.71
C GLY A 402 -9.26 24.66 -29.34
N GLN A 403 -9.28 23.88 -28.26
CA GLN A 403 -8.95 24.35 -26.91
C GLN A 403 -7.44 24.30 -26.66
N SER A 404 -7.02 25.02 -25.60
CA SER A 404 -5.66 25.03 -25.11
C SER A 404 -5.59 24.67 -23.64
N LYS A 405 -4.49 24.06 -23.21
CA LYS A 405 -4.17 23.81 -21.81
C LYS A 405 -2.73 24.24 -21.53
N THR A 406 -2.48 24.82 -20.36
CA THR A 406 -1.16 25.31 -19.96
C THR A 406 -0.54 24.38 -18.93
N TYR A 407 0.73 24.07 -19.13
CA TYR A 407 1.56 23.25 -18.25
C TYR A 407 2.78 24.03 -17.81
N SER A 408 3.16 23.87 -16.55
CA SER A 408 4.39 24.40 -16.00
C SER A 408 5.52 23.39 -16.20
N LEU A 409 6.45 23.67 -17.11
CA LEU A 409 7.70 22.93 -17.26
C LEU A 409 8.74 23.55 -16.33
N TYR A 410 9.09 22.83 -15.27
CA TYR A 410 10.19 23.16 -14.38
C TYR A 410 11.48 22.49 -14.84
N PHE A 411 12.60 23.18 -14.73
CA PHE A 411 13.92 22.71 -15.16
C PHE A 411 15.01 23.41 -14.35
N GLY A 412 16.19 22.80 -14.23
CA GLY A 412 17.21 23.31 -13.33
C GLY A 412 18.34 22.35 -12.99
N GLU A 413 19.02 22.65 -11.88
CA GLU A 413 19.90 21.72 -11.20
C GLU A 413 19.09 20.66 -10.45
N GLY A 414 19.47 19.41 -10.63
CA GLY A 414 18.76 18.26 -10.05
C GLY A 414 19.25 16.95 -10.63
N THR A 415 18.59 15.85 -10.26
CA THR A 415 18.89 14.52 -10.81
C THR A 415 18.19 14.32 -12.16
N PRO A 416 18.93 14.09 -13.26
CA PRO A 416 18.33 13.86 -14.56
C PRO A 416 17.49 12.58 -14.61
N THR A 417 16.36 12.62 -15.30
CA THR A 417 15.49 11.45 -15.50
C THR A 417 14.93 11.41 -16.92
N LYS A 418 14.60 10.21 -17.42
CA LYS A 418 13.83 10.05 -18.66
C LYS A 418 12.31 10.11 -18.43
N GLY A 419 11.85 10.14 -17.18
CA GLY A 419 10.43 9.96 -16.86
C GLY A 419 9.99 8.50 -17.02
N ASN A 420 8.68 8.24 -17.05
CA ASN A 420 8.11 6.90 -17.11
C ASN A 420 7.09 6.78 -18.26
N GLY A 421 7.48 6.08 -19.32
CA GLY A 421 6.62 5.88 -20.49
C GLY A 421 5.38 5.02 -20.21
N ASN A 422 5.37 4.16 -19.18
CA ASN A 422 4.19 3.34 -18.85
C ASN A 422 3.00 4.19 -18.37
N ASP A 423 3.28 5.36 -17.77
CA ASP A 423 2.24 6.28 -17.33
C ASP A 423 1.69 7.11 -18.50
N VAL A 424 2.44 7.18 -19.62
CA VAL A 424 2.12 8.02 -20.77
C VAL A 424 1.41 7.24 -21.86
N PHE A 425 1.96 6.10 -22.31
CA PHE A 425 1.52 5.39 -23.51
C PHE A 425 0.51 4.28 -23.22
N LEU A 426 -0.19 3.80 -24.26
CA LEU A 426 -1.08 2.63 -24.17
C LEU A 426 -0.29 1.34 -23.88
N PHE A 427 0.92 1.28 -24.43
CA PHE A 427 1.91 0.24 -24.19
C PHE A 427 3.29 0.88 -24.34
N PHE A 428 4.25 0.47 -23.51
CA PHE A 428 5.60 1.02 -23.50
C PHE A 428 6.61 -0.01 -23.00
N ASP A 429 7.79 -0.08 -23.63
CA ASP A 429 8.97 -0.72 -23.08
C ASP A 429 10.23 -0.04 -23.64
N ASP A 430 11.16 0.35 -22.76
CA ASP A 430 12.48 0.92 -23.08
C ASP A 430 13.61 -0.06 -22.77
N PHE A 431 13.27 -1.30 -22.39
CA PHE A 431 14.23 -2.38 -22.12
C PHE A 431 15.33 -2.03 -21.10
N GLU A 432 15.12 -1.02 -20.24
CA GLU A 432 16.05 -0.63 -19.18
C GLU A 432 16.12 -1.69 -18.05
N ASN A 433 15.13 -2.58 -17.98
CA ASN A 433 15.14 -3.73 -17.07
C ASN A 433 16.20 -4.76 -17.49
N PRO A 434 17.00 -5.33 -16.57
CA PRO A 434 18.07 -6.28 -16.91
C PRO A 434 17.56 -7.61 -17.49
N THR A 435 16.26 -7.87 -17.42
CA THR A 435 15.61 -9.06 -17.98
C THR A 435 14.27 -8.69 -18.60
N LEU A 436 13.87 -9.42 -19.65
CA LEU A 436 12.59 -9.21 -20.32
C LEU A 436 11.43 -9.26 -19.31
N SER A 437 10.62 -8.19 -19.28
CA SER A 437 9.51 -8.08 -18.35
C SER A 437 8.45 -9.14 -18.64
N GLN A 438 8.33 -10.11 -17.73
CA GLN A 438 7.37 -11.20 -17.89
C GLN A 438 5.93 -10.74 -17.74
N SER A 439 5.64 -9.58 -17.16
CA SER A 439 4.27 -9.03 -17.13
C SER A 439 3.85 -8.46 -18.49
N LYS A 440 4.81 -7.98 -19.29
CA LYS A 440 4.58 -7.34 -20.59
C LYS A 440 4.68 -8.29 -21.79
N TRP A 441 5.62 -9.22 -21.76
CA TRP A 441 5.96 -10.03 -22.94
C TRP A 441 5.80 -11.53 -22.70
N ILE A 442 5.41 -12.22 -23.77
CA ILE A 442 5.54 -13.67 -23.95
C ILE A 442 6.64 -13.91 -24.98
N LYS A 443 7.59 -14.77 -24.63
CA LYS A 443 8.57 -15.26 -25.59
C LYS A 443 7.88 -16.21 -26.56
N VAL A 444 8.00 -15.93 -27.85
CA VAL A 444 7.51 -16.81 -28.90
C VAL A 444 8.65 -17.73 -29.31
N ASP A 445 9.86 -17.19 -29.52
CA ASP A 445 11.06 -18.01 -29.78
C ASP A 445 12.39 -17.40 -29.27
N ARG A 446 13.39 -18.28 -29.11
CA ARG A 446 14.84 -18.08 -28.90
C ARG A 446 15.35 -17.38 -27.62
N ARG A 447 16.69 -17.38 -27.53
CA ARG A 447 17.49 -16.72 -26.48
C ARG A 447 17.53 -15.21 -26.72
N LEU A 448 16.77 -14.48 -25.92
CA LEU A 448 16.78 -13.03 -25.86
C LEU A 448 17.82 -12.56 -24.85
N GLN A 449 18.48 -11.44 -25.12
CA GLN A 449 19.40 -10.80 -24.20
C GLN A 449 18.97 -9.36 -23.99
N ILE A 450 19.00 -8.89 -22.74
CA ILE A 450 18.87 -7.47 -22.45
C ILE A 450 20.16 -7.01 -21.79
N SER A 451 20.74 -5.94 -22.30
CA SER A 451 21.96 -5.34 -21.76
C SER A 451 22.00 -3.86 -22.14
N ASN A 452 22.45 -3.01 -21.22
CA ASN A 452 22.60 -1.57 -21.45
C ASN A 452 21.32 -0.85 -21.93
N GLY A 453 20.16 -1.30 -21.46
CA GLY A 453 18.88 -0.71 -21.86
C GLY A 453 18.47 -1.05 -23.30
N GLU A 454 18.90 -2.20 -23.82
CA GLU A 454 18.59 -2.63 -25.19
C GLU A 454 18.19 -4.09 -25.20
N LEU A 455 17.14 -4.43 -25.94
CA LEU A 455 16.78 -5.80 -26.27
C LEU A 455 17.55 -6.26 -27.50
N TYR A 456 18.39 -7.27 -27.33
CA TYR A 456 19.05 -7.96 -28.43
C TYR A 456 18.32 -9.27 -28.78
N ILE A 457 18.02 -9.40 -30.07
CA ILE A 457 17.40 -10.58 -30.65
C ILE A 457 18.36 -11.16 -31.70
N PRO A 458 18.87 -12.39 -31.53
CA PRO A 458 19.63 -13.07 -32.57
C PRO A 458 18.78 -13.29 -33.83
N GLY A 459 19.39 -13.19 -35.01
CA GLY A 459 18.71 -13.46 -36.28
C GLY A 459 18.34 -14.93 -36.47
N GLY A 460 17.70 -15.29 -37.58
CA GLY A 460 17.21 -16.63 -37.85
C GLY A 460 16.03 -16.62 -38.82
N ASP A 461 15.43 -17.79 -39.04
CA ASP A 461 14.29 -18.00 -39.95
C ASP A 461 12.92 -17.84 -39.22
N GLU A 462 12.91 -17.15 -38.06
CA GLU A 462 11.74 -17.09 -37.17
C GLU A 462 11.07 -15.72 -37.14
N VAL A 463 9.99 -15.58 -37.90
CA VAL A 463 9.19 -14.36 -38.01
C VAL A 463 8.79 -13.70 -36.67
N PHE A 464 8.58 -14.44 -35.57
CA PHE A 464 8.13 -13.87 -34.29
C PHE A 464 9.09 -14.15 -33.14
N ALA A 465 9.70 -13.11 -32.57
CA ALA A 465 10.57 -13.24 -31.40
C ALA A 465 9.80 -13.16 -30.08
N ILE A 466 9.08 -12.06 -29.87
CA ILE A 466 8.24 -11.83 -28.69
C ILE A 466 6.93 -11.17 -29.07
N ARG A 467 5.92 -11.35 -28.21
CA ARG A 467 4.63 -10.67 -28.33
C ARG A 467 4.15 -10.15 -26.99
N THR A 468 3.29 -9.13 -27.02
CA THR A 468 2.65 -8.65 -25.79
C THR A 468 1.90 -9.79 -25.10
N ARG A 469 2.01 -9.87 -23.77
CA ARG A 469 1.43 -10.97 -22.97
C ARG A 469 -0.09 -10.90 -22.98
N ASN A 470 -0.60 -9.71 -22.70
CA ASN A 470 -2.02 -9.43 -22.67
C ASN A 470 -2.42 -8.69 -23.94
N PRO A 471 -3.65 -8.88 -24.43
CA PRO A 471 -4.18 -8.04 -25.49
C PRO A 471 -4.14 -6.56 -25.09
N ILE A 472 -3.83 -5.67 -26.03
CA ILE A 472 -3.91 -4.21 -25.83
C ILE A 472 -5.38 -3.76 -25.86
N ASP A 473 -6.22 -4.42 -26.66
CA ASP A 473 -7.66 -4.20 -26.80
C ASP A 473 -8.07 -2.75 -27.09
N TYR A 474 -7.28 -2.06 -27.93
CA TYR A 474 -7.57 -0.68 -28.35
C TYR A 474 -8.26 -0.63 -29.72
N SER A 475 -9.49 -0.13 -29.78
CA SER A 475 -10.31 -0.06 -31.01
C SER A 475 -10.14 1.22 -31.83
N GLY A 476 -9.38 2.20 -31.35
CA GLY A 476 -9.12 3.44 -32.08
C GLY A 476 -7.98 3.30 -33.09
N LEU A 477 -7.74 4.36 -33.85
CA LEU A 477 -6.54 4.49 -34.69
C LEU A 477 -5.31 4.73 -33.81
N PHE A 478 -4.18 4.15 -34.17
CA PHE A 478 -2.96 4.18 -33.36
C PHE A 478 -1.70 4.26 -34.22
N ALA A 479 -0.59 4.60 -33.58
CA ALA A 479 0.75 4.48 -34.14
C ALA A 479 1.64 3.75 -33.13
N ILE A 480 2.53 2.91 -33.65
CA ILE A 480 3.56 2.22 -32.88
C ILE A 480 4.89 2.79 -33.29
N ARG A 481 5.60 3.41 -32.34
CA ARG A 481 6.93 3.96 -32.55
C ARG A 481 7.95 3.09 -31.85
N PHE A 482 9.06 2.81 -32.52
CA PHE A 482 10.13 2.00 -31.96
C PHE A 482 11.47 2.42 -32.53
N ARG A 483 12.54 2.13 -31.80
CA ARG A 483 13.91 2.45 -32.22
C ARG A 483 14.74 1.18 -32.33
N MET A 484 15.38 1.00 -33.47
CA MET A 484 15.97 -0.26 -33.91
C MET A 484 17.28 -0.05 -34.68
N LYS A 485 18.21 -1.01 -34.57
CA LYS A 485 19.35 -1.19 -35.48
C LYS A 485 19.66 -2.66 -35.69
N GLY A 486 20.29 -2.99 -36.81
CA GLY A 486 20.94 -4.28 -37.05
C GLY A 486 22.28 -4.40 -36.32
N ARG A 487 22.74 -5.64 -36.14
CA ARG A 487 24.06 -5.94 -35.56
C ARG A 487 25.21 -5.73 -36.54
N PHE A 488 24.97 -5.98 -37.83
CA PHE A 488 25.91 -5.80 -38.94
C PHE A 488 25.11 -5.43 -40.19
N ASP A 489 25.74 -4.80 -41.18
CA ASP A 489 25.11 -4.54 -42.48
C ASP A 489 24.84 -5.85 -43.26
N GLY A 490 23.65 -5.98 -43.84
CA GLY A 490 23.13 -7.16 -44.55
C GLY A 490 21.62 -7.33 -44.32
N ASP A 491 21.05 -8.52 -44.59
CA ASP A 491 19.63 -8.81 -44.25
C ASP A 491 19.36 -8.52 -42.78
N LEU A 492 18.42 -7.63 -42.52
CA LEU A 492 17.91 -7.34 -41.18
C LEU A 492 16.54 -7.95 -40.97
N ASP A 493 15.61 -7.71 -41.90
CA ASP A 493 14.24 -8.23 -41.89
C ASP A 493 13.57 -8.15 -40.52
N SER A 494 13.79 -7.02 -39.84
CA SER A 494 13.42 -6.85 -38.44
C SER A 494 12.55 -5.62 -38.26
N GLY A 495 11.70 -5.67 -37.24
CA GLY A 495 10.81 -4.58 -36.89
C GLY A 495 9.72 -5.08 -35.97
N ILE A 496 8.47 -4.74 -36.29
CA ILE A 496 7.32 -5.07 -35.45
C ILE A 496 6.19 -5.74 -36.25
N GLY A 497 5.26 -6.36 -35.53
CA GLY A 497 4.00 -6.84 -36.09
C GLY A 497 2.81 -6.42 -35.26
N ILE A 498 1.64 -6.33 -35.88
CA ILE A 498 0.36 -6.07 -35.21
C ILE A 498 -0.63 -7.18 -35.55
N GLU A 499 -1.40 -7.61 -34.55
CA GLU A 499 -2.52 -8.56 -34.71
C GLU A 499 -3.84 -7.89 -34.39
N ASP A 500 -4.82 -8.14 -35.26
CA ASP A 500 -6.14 -7.56 -35.22
C ASP A 500 -7.18 -8.52 -34.59
N ASN A 501 -8.47 -8.15 -34.60
CA ASN A 501 -9.51 -8.96 -33.97
C ASN A 501 -9.83 -10.28 -34.68
N GLU A 502 -9.52 -10.38 -35.97
CA GLU A 502 -9.74 -11.58 -36.78
C GLU A 502 -8.52 -12.51 -36.76
N GLY A 503 -7.44 -12.11 -36.08
CA GLY A 503 -6.18 -12.82 -36.04
C GLY A 503 -5.30 -12.57 -37.26
N ASN A 504 -5.62 -11.54 -38.07
CA ASN A 504 -4.76 -11.12 -39.16
C ASN A 504 -3.53 -10.43 -38.59
N ILE A 505 -2.35 -10.76 -39.13
CA ILE A 505 -1.08 -10.20 -38.70
C ILE A 505 -0.47 -9.39 -39.84
N ILE A 506 -0.10 -8.15 -39.56
CA ILE A 506 0.60 -7.24 -40.47
C ILE A 506 1.96 -6.92 -39.87
N LEU A 507 3.01 -7.07 -40.66
CA LEU A 507 4.41 -6.87 -40.28
C LEU A 507 4.96 -5.60 -40.92
N PHE A 508 5.83 -4.93 -40.18
CA PHE A 508 6.53 -3.71 -40.55
C PHE A 508 8.01 -3.92 -40.29
N THR A 509 8.78 -4.15 -41.35
CA THR A 509 10.20 -4.53 -41.29
C THR A 509 11.04 -3.55 -42.10
N ASP A 510 12.28 -3.31 -41.66
CA ASP A 510 13.27 -2.57 -42.45
C ASP A 510 14.45 -3.48 -42.79
N ASP A 511 15.05 -3.24 -43.95
CA ASP A 511 16.21 -3.96 -44.45
C ASP A 511 17.24 -3.02 -45.12
N SER A 512 18.42 -3.58 -45.42
CA SER A 512 19.53 -2.92 -46.09
C SER A 512 19.27 -2.65 -47.57
N ALA A 513 20.00 -1.67 -48.12
CA ALA A 513 19.90 -1.32 -49.54
C ALA A 513 20.28 -2.52 -50.45
N GLY A 514 19.31 -3.00 -51.23
CA GLY A 514 19.45 -4.16 -52.12
C GLY A 514 18.64 -5.38 -51.71
N GLY A 515 18.00 -5.35 -50.53
CA GLY A 515 16.94 -6.28 -50.11
C GLY A 515 15.58 -5.59 -49.98
N ASP A 516 14.70 -6.17 -49.16
CA ASP A 516 13.29 -5.78 -49.02
C ASP A 516 13.18 -4.67 -47.97
N GLY A 517 13.57 -3.44 -48.37
CA GLY A 517 13.80 -2.28 -47.50
C GLY A 517 12.68 -1.92 -46.51
N LEU A 518 12.04 -0.75 -46.64
CA LEU A 518 10.98 -0.38 -45.70
C LEU A 518 9.68 -1.10 -46.09
N ALA A 519 9.43 -2.28 -45.53
CA ALA A 519 8.43 -3.23 -45.99
C ALA A 519 7.18 -3.31 -45.09
N ILE A 520 6.04 -3.63 -45.72
CA ILE A 520 4.76 -3.96 -45.11
C ILE A 520 4.31 -5.29 -45.71
N HIS A 521 4.18 -6.33 -44.89
CA HIS A 521 3.90 -7.68 -45.38
C HIS A 521 3.16 -8.54 -44.36
N SER A 522 2.61 -9.65 -44.83
CA SER A 522 2.08 -10.71 -43.96
C SER A 522 3.23 -11.64 -43.56
N PRO A 523 3.07 -12.45 -42.49
CA PRO A 523 4.04 -13.47 -42.13
C PRO A 523 4.44 -14.35 -43.32
N TRP A 524 5.73 -14.70 -43.39
CA TRP A 524 6.32 -15.45 -44.51
C TRP A 524 6.35 -14.69 -45.84
N TRP A 525 6.57 -13.37 -45.79
CA TRP A 525 6.73 -12.50 -46.97
C TRP A 525 5.57 -12.60 -47.97
N ARG A 526 4.35 -12.76 -47.45
CA ARG A 526 3.14 -12.81 -48.26
C ARG A 526 2.60 -11.40 -48.45
N ASP A 527 2.09 -11.16 -49.66
CA ASP A 527 1.38 -9.93 -50.02
C ASP A 527 2.22 -8.65 -49.82
N THR A 528 3.55 -8.73 -49.95
CA THR A 528 4.53 -7.67 -49.63
C THR A 528 4.38 -6.38 -50.46
N SER A 529 4.51 -5.25 -49.77
CA SER A 529 4.83 -3.93 -50.33
C SER A 529 6.10 -3.41 -49.69
N GLU A 530 7.02 -2.86 -50.49
CA GLU A 530 8.33 -2.39 -50.02
C GLU A 530 8.82 -1.19 -50.82
N ILE A 531 9.77 -0.46 -50.25
CA ILE A 531 10.58 0.56 -50.92
C ILE A 531 12.06 0.32 -50.59
N ASP A 532 12.96 0.98 -51.31
CA ASP A 532 14.40 0.80 -51.14
C ASP A 532 14.87 0.90 -49.68
N GLY A 533 15.71 -0.06 -49.29
CA GLY A 533 16.37 -0.11 -47.98
C GLY A 533 17.45 0.96 -47.81
N ARG A 534 17.86 1.19 -46.57
CA ARG A 534 18.96 2.13 -46.27
C ARG A 534 20.32 1.45 -46.34
N SER A 535 21.36 2.20 -46.66
CA SER A 535 22.71 1.63 -46.85
C SER A 535 23.40 1.19 -45.56
N ASP A 536 23.10 1.85 -44.44
CA ASP A 536 23.61 1.52 -43.11
C ASP A 536 22.43 1.17 -42.22
N ILE A 537 22.38 -0.08 -41.77
CA ILE A 537 21.35 -0.57 -40.85
C ILE A 537 21.89 -0.71 -39.42
N THR A 538 23.20 -0.52 -39.22
CA THR A 538 23.87 -0.65 -37.92
C THR A 538 23.74 0.60 -37.05
N SER A 539 23.34 1.72 -37.63
CA SER A 539 22.93 2.92 -36.89
C SER A 539 21.47 2.84 -36.44
N TYR A 540 21.20 3.35 -35.24
CA TYR A 540 19.85 3.42 -34.70
C TYR A 540 18.98 4.37 -35.49
N HIS A 541 17.86 3.86 -36.00
CA HIS A 541 16.78 4.65 -36.56
C HIS A 541 15.50 4.47 -35.74
N THR A 542 14.65 5.48 -35.76
CA THR A 542 13.33 5.47 -35.14
C THR A 542 12.28 5.33 -36.22
N TYR A 543 11.43 4.33 -36.07
CA TYR A 543 10.40 3.94 -37.02
C TYR A 543 9.01 4.16 -36.44
N GLU A 544 8.03 4.35 -37.31
CA GLU A 544 6.63 4.47 -36.91
C GLU A 544 5.71 3.70 -37.87
N ALA A 545 5.00 2.71 -37.33
CA ALA A 545 3.89 2.03 -38.00
C ALA A 545 2.58 2.71 -37.62
N ILE A 546 1.81 3.15 -38.61
CA ILE A 546 0.62 3.98 -38.43
C ILE A 546 -0.58 3.25 -38.98
N VAL A 547 -1.63 3.13 -38.16
CA VAL A 547 -2.95 2.62 -38.56
C VAL A 547 -3.91 3.80 -38.66
N TYR A 548 -4.44 4.07 -39.85
CA TYR A 548 -5.19 5.30 -40.17
C TYR A 548 -6.40 5.04 -41.08
N ASN A 549 -7.30 6.02 -41.19
CA ASN A 549 -8.46 5.92 -42.07
C ASN A 549 -8.18 6.49 -43.46
N ILE A 550 -8.71 5.84 -44.49
CA ILE A 550 -8.81 6.35 -45.85
C ILE A 550 -10.26 6.70 -46.18
N TYR A 551 -10.46 7.90 -46.72
CA TYR A 551 -11.76 8.33 -47.25
C TYR A 551 -11.86 7.96 -48.73
N SER A 552 -12.69 6.97 -49.07
CA SER A 552 -12.87 6.48 -50.45
C SER A 552 -13.92 7.24 -51.28
N GLY A 553 -14.45 8.37 -50.79
CA GLY A 553 -15.48 9.17 -51.48
C GLY A 553 -16.87 8.51 -51.58
N ILE A 554 -16.98 7.22 -51.24
CA ILE A 554 -18.22 6.49 -50.95
C ILE A 554 -18.31 6.41 -49.41
N SER A 555 -19.49 6.37 -48.82
CA SER A 555 -19.76 6.51 -47.37
C SER A 555 -19.07 5.52 -46.40
N ASN A 556 -18.09 4.72 -46.86
CA ASN A 556 -17.29 3.81 -46.07
C ASN A 556 -15.84 4.32 -45.93
N SER A 557 -15.39 4.49 -44.68
CA SER A 557 -13.98 4.63 -44.33
C SER A 557 -13.35 3.24 -44.17
N TYR A 558 -12.24 2.98 -44.85
CA TYR A 558 -11.42 1.78 -44.63
C TYR A 558 -10.25 2.15 -43.71
N ILE A 559 -9.80 1.20 -42.90
CA ILE A 559 -8.60 1.35 -42.07
C ILE A 559 -7.44 0.71 -42.82
N ASP A 560 -6.38 1.49 -42.99
CA ASP A 560 -5.17 1.12 -43.70
C ASP A 560 -3.93 1.38 -42.85
N VAL A 561 -2.77 0.95 -43.35
CA VAL A 561 -1.49 1.04 -42.63
C VAL A 561 -0.43 1.77 -43.44
N LYS A 562 0.54 2.34 -42.72
CA LYS A 562 1.70 3.04 -43.29
C LYS A 562 2.91 2.77 -42.42
N PHE A 563 4.08 2.64 -43.03
CA PHE A 563 5.34 2.51 -42.32
C PHE A 563 6.29 3.66 -42.65
N LYS A 564 6.98 4.18 -41.64
CA LYS A 564 7.88 5.33 -41.77
C LYS A 564 9.19 5.07 -41.03
N ASP A 565 10.28 5.49 -41.63
CA ASP A 565 11.53 5.78 -40.95
C ASP A 565 11.60 7.28 -40.72
N ILE A 566 11.61 7.71 -39.46
CA ILE A 566 11.53 9.11 -39.08
C ILE A 566 12.88 9.81 -39.26
N ILE A 567 13.99 9.07 -39.18
CA ILE A 567 15.33 9.65 -39.14
C ILE A 567 15.77 10.09 -40.53
N ASP A 568 15.52 9.28 -41.56
CA ASP A 568 15.85 9.60 -42.95
C ASP A 568 14.65 10.02 -43.81
N GLY A 569 13.42 9.89 -43.28
CA GLY A 569 12.19 10.34 -43.91
C GLY A 569 11.58 9.37 -44.92
N ARG A 570 12.10 8.14 -45.05
CA ARG A 570 11.50 7.10 -45.91
C ARG A 570 10.09 6.74 -45.42
N SER A 571 9.18 6.47 -46.35
CA SER A 571 7.82 6.04 -46.01
C SER A 571 7.23 5.12 -47.08
N ASN A 572 6.71 3.99 -46.63
CA ASN A 572 5.93 3.06 -47.43
C ASN A 572 4.45 3.21 -47.05
N SER A 573 3.63 3.60 -48.03
CA SER A 573 2.18 3.69 -47.90
C SER A 573 1.57 2.86 -49.02
N ASP A 574 0.94 1.74 -48.70
CA ASP A 574 0.27 0.92 -49.70
C ASP A 574 -1.21 0.74 -49.34
N PHE A 575 -2.07 0.76 -50.36
CA PHE A 575 -3.52 0.94 -50.23
C PHE A 575 -4.33 -0.37 -50.16
N TRP A 576 -3.67 -1.49 -49.87
CA TRP A 576 -4.26 -2.83 -49.94
C TRP A 576 -4.36 -3.54 -48.59
N TRP A 577 -3.86 -2.92 -47.52
CA TRP A 577 -3.76 -3.54 -46.21
C TRP A 577 -4.91 -3.13 -45.30
N SER A 578 -5.91 -3.98 -45.15
CA SER A 578 -7.01 -3.72 -44.21
C SER A 578 -6.67 -4.19 -42.80
N PHE A 579 -6.93 -3.35 -41.79
CA PHE A 579 -6.83 -3.73 -40.38
C PHE A 579 -8.22 -3.74 -39.71
N THR A 580 -8.55 -4.80 -38.96
CA THR A 580 -9.84 -4.94 -38.26
C THR A 580 -9.70 -4.75 -36.74
N PRO A 581 -10.08 -3.58 -36.17
CA PRO A 581 -9.93 -3.31 -34.74
C PRO A 581 -10.67 -4.31 -33.82
N PRO A 582 -10.24 -4.45 -32.55
CA PRO A 582 -9.13 -3.74 -31.89
C PRO A 582 -7.73 -4.29 -32.19
N LEU A 583 -6.70 -3.50 -31.85
CA LEU A 583 -5.33 -3.98 -31.68
C LEU A 583 -5.29 -5.02 -30.55
N LYS A 584 -5.03 -6.28 -30.92
CA LYS A 584 -4.88 -7.38 -29.98
C LYS A 584 -3.45 -7.47 -29.50
N TYR A 585 -2.51 -7.83 -30.35
CA TYR A 585 -1.12 -8.07 -29.94
C TYR A 585 -0.14 -7.25 -30.75
N VAL A 586 0.97 -6.89 -30.12
CA VAL A 586 2.14 -6.31 -30.79
C VAL A 586 3.28 -7.31 -30.69
N TYR A 587 3.97 -7.51 -31.81
CA TYR A 587 5.08 -8.44 -31.99
C TYR A 587 6.36 -7.66 -32.22
N ILE A 588 7.48 -8.21 -31.77
CA ILE A 588 8.79 -7.89 -32.33
C ILE A 588 9.20 -9.05 -33.23
N VAL A 589 9.64 -8.71 -34.44
CA VAL A 589 9.89 -9.66 -35.53
C VAL A 589 11.32 -9.57 -36.05
N ILE A 590 11.85 -10.70 -36.52
CA ILE A 590 13.17 -10.80 -37.16
C ILE A 590 13.18 -12.03 -38.07
N ASP A 591 13.56 -11.91 -39.34
CA ASP A 591 13.62 -13.06 -40.26
C ASP A 591 14.90 -13.06 -41.13
N SER A 592 16.02 -12.61 -40.56
CA SER A 592 17.28 -12.38 -41.29
C SER A 592 18.08 -13.64 -41.70
N GLU A 593 17.44 -14.80 -41.66
CA GLU A 593 17.86 -16.17 -41.98
C GLU A 593 19.13 -16.70 -41.29
N ARG A 594 19.90 -15.85 -40.62
CA ARG A 594 21.18 -16.19 -40.02
C ARG A 594 21.28 -15.63 -38.62
N TRP A 595 21.69 -16.49 -37.69
CA TRP A 595 21.86 -16.17 -36.28
C TRP A 595 22.73 -14.93 -35.96
N GLN A 596 23.67 -14.59 -36.84
CA GLN A 596 24.58 -13.45 -36.66
C GLN A 596 23.93 -12.11 -36.99
N ARG A 597 22.89 -12.11 -37.83
CA ARG A 597 22.17 -10.93 -38.32
C ARG A 597 21.05 -10.54 -37.35
N GLY A 598 21.42 -10.35 -36.09
CA GLY A 598 20.47 -9.96 -35.05
C GLY A 598 20.12 -8.47 -35.11
N ALA A 599 19.08 -8.09 -34.37
CA ALA A 599 18.65 -6.71 -34.20
C ALA A 599 18.69 -6.28 -32.73
N TYR A 600 18.90 -4.99 -32.51
CA TYR A 600 18.79 -4.33 -31.22
C TYR A 600 17.58 -3.40 -31.24
N PHE A 601 16.78 -3.45 -30.18
CA PHE A 601 15.65 -2.57 -29.93
C PHE A 601 15.94 -1.75 -28.67
N ASP A 602 15.78 -0.43 -28.77
CA ASP A 602 15.98 0.51 -27.67
C ASP A 602 14.67 0.81 -26.94
N TYR A 603 13.61 1.16 -27.67
CA TYR A 603 12.28 1.30 -27.09
C TYR A 603 11.19 0.95 -28.10
N ILE A 604 10.00 0.67 -27.58
CA ILE A 604 8.74 0.54 -28.31
C ILE A 604 7.61 1.19 -27.51
N LEU A 605 6.75 1.93 -28.19
CA LEU A 605 5.60 2.62 -27.60
C LEU A 605 4.39 2.59 -28.52
N VAL A 606 3.19 2.53 -27.93
CA VAL A 606 1.91 2.60 -28.65
C VAL A 606 1.18 3.87 -28.24
N ARG A 607 0.90 4.73 -29.22
CA ARG A 607 0.20 6.00 -29.05
C ARG A 607 -1.09 6.03 -29.87
N LYS A 608 -2.07 6.80 -29.41
CA LYS A 608 -3.28 7.07 -30.21
C LYS A 608 -2.91 7.89 -31.46
N TYR A 609 -3.68 7.74 -32.54
CA TYR A 609 -3.47 8.45 -33.81
C TYR A 609 -4.77 9.12 -34.31
N PRO A 610 -5.06 10.36 -33.90
CA PRO A 610 -6.30 11.05 -34.26
C PRO A 610 -6.33 11.56 -35.72
N GLY A 611 -5.17 11.72 -36.36
CA GLY A 611 -5.05 12.11 -37.77
C GLY A 611 -3.66 12.61 -38.18
N ASN A 612 -3.53 12.91 -39.47
CA ASN A 612 -2.24 13.12 -40.16
C ASN A 612 -1.49 14.39 -39.73
N SER A 613 -2.16 15.34 -39.07
CA SER A 613 -1.49 16.53 -38.52
C SER A 613 -0.56 16.20 -37.36
N LEU A 614 -0.64 14.98 -36.79
CA LEU A 614 0.25 14.45 -35.76
C LEU A 614 1.24 13.43 -36.30
N GLU A 615 1.54 13.48 -37.60
CA GLU A 615 2.70 12.81 -38.16
C GLU A 615 3.97 13.67 -37.97
N ASP A 616 5.11 13.00 -37.85
CA ASP A 616 6.45 13.57 -37.68
C ASP A 616 6.92 14.50 -38.81
N PRO A 617 7.97 15.32 -38.56
CA PRO A 617 8.77 15.43 -37.32
C PRO A 617 8.29 16.50 -36.34
N ASP A 618 7.37 17.37 -36.76
CA ASP A 618 7.01 18.56 -35.99
C ASP A 618 5.61 18.51 -35.39
N PHE A 619 4.82 17.44 -35.56
CA PHE A 619 3.45 17.34 -35.01
C PHE A 619 2.62 18.63 -35.22
N LEU A 620 2.42 19.02 -36.48
CA LEU A 620 1.81 20.31 -36.85
C LEU A 620 0.41 20.57 -36.26
N GLY A 621 -0.30 19.50 -35.89
CA GLY A 621 -1.59 19.54 -35.19
C GLY A 621 -1.51 20.03 -33.75
N ILE A 622 -0.32 20.02 -33.14
CA ILE A 622 -0.06 20.62 -31.84
C ILE A 622 0.69 21.94 -32.02
N ARG A 623 0.07 23.03 -31.57
CA ARG A 623 0.74 24.32 -31.45
C ARG A 623 1.17 24.56 -30.02
N LEU A 624 2.42 24.99 -29.86
CA LEU A 624 3.00 25.36 -28.58
C LEU A 624 3.18 26.88 -28.55
N SER A 625 2.97 27.46 -27.38
CA SER A 625 3.41 28.81 -27.05
C SER A 625 3.92 28.81 -25.62
N SER A 626 4.90 29.64 -25.31
CA SER A 626 5.46 29.74 -23.97
C SER A 626 5.22 31.11 -23.34
N SER A 627 5.19 31.15 -22.00
CA SER A 627 5.44 32.38 -21.25
C SER A 627 6.92 32.79 -21.35
N GLY A 628 7.26 33.89 -20.67
CA GLY A 628 8.65 34.13 -20.28
C GLY A 628 9.15 33.08 -19.29
N ILE A 629 10.46 33.02 -19.12
CA ILE A 629 11.09 32.22 -18.08
C ILE A 629 10.86 32.91 -16.75
N GLU A 630 10.48 32.11 -15.77
CA GLU A 630 10.27 32.52 -14.40
C GLU A 630 11.35 31.83 -13.59
N GLU A 631 12.01 32.60 -12.74
CA GLU A 631 12.92 32.09 -11.73
C GLU A 631 12.12 31.87 -10.45
N LYS A 632 12.50 30.84 -9.70
CA LYS A 632 11.91 30.54 -8.40
C LYS A 632 11.96 31.82 -7.56
N PRO A 633 10.81 32.32 -7.08
CA PRO A 633 10.79 33.60 -6.38
C PRO A 633 11.71 33.54 -5.16
N THR A 634 12.75 34.36 -5.15
CA THR A 634 13.57 34.60 -3.96
C THR A 634 12.93 35.76 -3.20
N ILE A 635 12.46 35.52 -1.98
CA ILE A 635 11.97 36.61 -1.13
C ILE A 635 13.20 37.34 -0.58
N SER A 636 13.50 38.53 -1.10
CA SER A 636 14.69 39.30 -0.72
C SER A 636 14.57 40.04 0.62
N GLU A 637 13.34 40.21 1.13
CA GLU A 637 13.07 40.85 2.43
C GLU A 637 12.30 39.88 3.33
N LYS A 638 12.72 39.77 4.60
CA LYS A 638 12.04 38.89 5.56
C LYS A 638 10.62 39.39 5.83
N ILE A 639 9.64 38.50 5.74
CA ILE A 639 8.23 38.82 5.96
C ILE A 639 7.85 38.41 7.37
N SER A 640 7.31 39.37 8.15
CA SER A 640 6.71 39.07 9.46
C SER A 640 5.44 38.26 9.29
N SER A 641 5.34 37.14 9.99
CA SER A 641 4.31 36.14 9.79
C SER A 641 4.08 35.31 11.05
N ASP A 642 2.88 34.75 11.18
CA ASP A 642 2.60 33.71 12.16
C ASP A 642 3.33 32.43 11.73
N VAL A 643 3.93 31.69 12.66
CA VAL A 643 4.71 30.49 12.34
C VAL A 643 4.24 29.32 13.17
N HIS A 644 4.11 28.16 12.54
CA HIS A 644 3.84 26.88 13.18
C HIS A 644 5.14 26.08 13.23
N ILE A 645 5.59 25.74 14.43
CA ILE A 645 6.87 25.06 14.67
C ILE A 645 6.58 23.63 15.07
N TYR A 646 7.33 22.69 14.49
CA TYR A 646 7.20 21.27 14.75
C TYR A 646 8.54 20.62 15.11
N ASP A 647 8.51 19.70 16.06
CA ASP A 647 9.52 18.65 16.21
C ASP A 647 8.90 17.34 15.73
N ILE A 648 9.43 16.80 14.63
CA ILE A 648 8.87 15.61 13.97
C ILE A 648 9.75 14.36 14.17
N GLN A 649 10.85 14.46 14.90
CA GLN A 649 11.75 13.33 15.13
C GLN A 649 11.06 12.13 15.77
N PRO A 650 10.13 12.27 16.75
CA PRO A 650 9.45 11.12 17.32
C PRO A 650 8.60 10.34 16.30
N PHE A 651 8.09 11.00 15.27
CA PHE A 651 7.38 10.34 14.18
C PHE A 651 8.37 9.58 13.29
N ILE A 652 9.46 10.23 12.88
CA ILE A 652 10.55 9.60 12.12
C ILE A 652 11.08 8.35 12.83
N ASP A 653 11.27 8.40 14.15
CA ASP A 653 11.73 7.26 14.95
C ASP A 653 10.74 6.10 14.92
N CYS A 654 9.43 6.38 14.95
CA CYS A 654 8.41 5.35 14.80
C CYS A 654 8.35 4.79 13.37
N LEU A 655 8.63 5.60 12.33
CA LEU A 655 8.77 5.12 10.95
C LEU A 655 9.98 4.20 10.78
N LEU A 656 11.17 4.63 11.25
CA LEU A 656 12.41 3.84 11.24
C LEU A 656 12.26 2.54 12.03
N GLY A 657 11.60 2.62 13.19
CA GLY A 657 11.30 1.48 14.03
C GLY A 657 10.17 0.60 13.49
N GLN A 658 9.58 0.94 12.35
CA GLN A 658 8.47 0.19 11.76
C GLN A 658 7.33 -0.04 12.77
N ARG A 659 6.99 0.99 13.55
CA ARG A 659 6.01 0.93 14.63
C ARG A 659 4.58 1.15 14.15
N TYR A 660 3.63 0.73 14.99
CA TYR A 660 2.20 0.79 14.76
C TYR A 660 1.55 1.88 15.61
N PHE A 661 0.54 2.51 15.02
CA PHE A 661 -0.37 3.45 15.65
C PHE A 661 -1.76 2.86 15.70
N ALA A 662 -2.51 3.21 16.75
CA ALA A 662 -3.91 2.89 16.90
C ALA A 662 -4.74 4.08 16.42
N ILE A 663 -5.55 3.87 15.39
CA ILE A 663 -6.42 4.88 14.81
C ILE A 663 -7.83 4.30 14.61
N ARG A 664 -8.87 5.14 14.63
CA ARG A 664 -10.27 4.69 14.50
C ARG A 664 -10.53 4.05 13.14
N ASN A 665 -10.15 4.71 12.05
CA ASN A 665 -10.48 4.28 10.69
C ASN A 665 -9.50 3.25 10.09
N GLY A 666 -8.49 2.80 10.84
CA GLY A 666 -7.52 1.82 10.37
C GLY A 666 -8.06 0.40 10.40
N TRP A 667 -7.44 -0.51 9.65
CA TRP A 667 -7.81 -1.93 9.70
C TRP A 667 -7.43 -2.52 11.06
N SER A 668 -8.42 -3.02 11.79
CA SER A 668 -8.21 -3.77 13.03
C SER A 668 -7.48 -5.07 12.78
N PHE A 669 -6.94 -5.68 13.85
CA PHE A 669 -6.29 -6.98 13.73
C PHE A 669 -7.21 -8.04 13.10
N PHE A 670 -8.52 -8.03 13.37
CA PHE A 670 -9.45 -9.01 12.80
C PHE A 670 -9.68 -8.81 11.31
N GLU A 671 -9.63 -7.57 10.85
CA GLU A 671 -9.72 -7.21 9.44
C GLU A 671 -8.44 -7.57 8.68
N ARG A 672 -7.29 -7.47 9.35
CA ARG A 672 -6.01 -7.98 8.84
C ARG A 672 -6.02 -9.50 8.66
N LEU A 673 -6.68 -10.24 9.57
CA LEU A 673 -6.92 -11.68 9.42
C LEU A 673 -7.91 -12.01 8.28
N GLU A 674 -8.75 -11.05 7.89
CA GLU A 674 -9.77 -11.19 6.82
C GLU A 674 -9.31 -10.65 5.47
N GLY A 675 -8.20 -9.90 5.43
CA GLY A 675 -7.75 -9.18 4.23
C GLY A 675 -8.78 -8.14 3.75
N SER A 676 -9.66 -7.66 4.63
CA SER A 676 -10.78 -6.77 4.29
C SER A 676 -11.29 -6.00 5.50
N ASN A 677 -11.76 -4.76 5.28
CA ASN A 677 -12.43 -3.94 6.29
C ASN A 677 -13.97 -3.98 6.25
N GLN A 678 -14.56 -4.97 5.58
CA GLN A 678 -16.02 -5.08 5.44
C GLN A 678 -16.75 -5.10 6.80
N ASN A 679 -16.10 -5.62 7.83
CA ASN A 679 -16.68 -5.82 9.17
C ASN A 679 -16.31 -4.73 10.18
N HIS A 680 -15.64 -3.64 9.78
CA HIS A 680 -15.10 -2.62 10.68
C HIS A 680 -16.10 -2.16 11.75
N ARG A 681 -17.26 -1.66 11.31
CA ARG A 681 -18.33 -1.14 12.19
C ARG A 681 -18.89 -2.19 13.15
N ILE A 682 -18.86 -3.47 12.75
CA ILE A 682 -19.32 -4.57 13.60
C ILE A 682 -18.30 -4.81 14.71
N TYR A 683 -17.02 -4.84 14.38
CA TYR A 683 -15.95 -5.03 15.35
C TYR A 683 -15.80 -3.85 16.30
N GLU A 684 -15.91 -2.63 15.79
CA GLU A 684 -15.88 -1.42 16.62
C GLU A 684 -17.03 -1.43 17.63
N ARG A 685 -18.26 -1.77 17.21
CA ARG A 685 -19.40 -1.88 18.12
C ARG A 685 -19.19 -2.95 19.20
N LEU A 686 -18.64 -4.10 18.83
CA LEU A 686 -18.35 -5.18 19.78
C LEU A 686 -17.26 -4.79 20.78
N ALA A 687 -16.22 -4.08 20.31
CA ALA A 687 -15.16 -3.55 21.15
C ALA A 687 -15.71 -2.52 22.14
N ASN A 688 -16.50 -1.55 21.68
CA ASN A 688 -17.09 -0.51 22.53
C ASN A 688 -17.97 -1.13 23.63
N GLN A 689 -18.85 -2.09 23.27
CA GLN A 689 -19.66 -2.82 24.25
C GLN A 689 -18.79 -3.55 25.29
N THR A 690 -17.68 -4.13 24.87
CA THR A 690 -16.80 -4.90 25.76
C THR A 690 -15.97 -3.97 26.65
N GLN A 691 -15.54 -2.82 26.13
CA GLN A 691 -14.91 -1.76 26.89
C GLN A 691 -15.85 -1.20 27.97
N ASP A 692 -17.13 -0.97 27.64
CA ASP A 692 -18.16 -0.54 28.60
C ASP A 692 -18.38 -1.59 29.70
N GLU A 693 -18.49 -2.86 29.34
CA GLU A 693 -18.64 -3.98 30.30
C GLU A 693 -17.44 -4.10 31.26
N LEU A 694 -16.23 -3.78 30.79
CA LEU A 694 -15.01 -3.82 31.59
C LEU A 694 -14.71 -2.48 32.31
N GLY A 695 -15.48 -1.43 32.04
CA GLY A 695 -15.25 -0.09 32.57
C GLY A 695 -13.94 0.55 32.06
N ILE A 696 -13.51 0.22 30.85
CA ILE A 696 -12.27 0.71 30.25
C ILE A 696 -12.60 1.84 29.27
N THR A 697 -12.20 3.07 29.59
CA THR A 697 -12.30 4.23 28.69
C THR A 697 -11.08 5.12 28.88
N TYR A 698 -10.81 5.99 27.90
CA TYR A 698 -9.84 7.07 28.02
C TYR A 698 -10.59 8.42 27.99
N HIS A 699 -10.62 9.12 29.11
CA HIS A 699 -11.31 10.42 29.23
C HIS A 699 -12.79 10.39 28.77
N GLY A 700 -13.47 9.24 28.93
CA GLY A 700 -14.85 9.05 28.49
C GLY A 700 -15.02 8.58 27.05
N GLU A 701 -13.93 8.35 26.31
CA GLU A 701 -13.94 7.80 24.96
C GLU A 701 -13.45 6.36 24.89
N HIS A 702 -13.95 5.61 23.91
CA HIS A 702 -13.52 4.24 23.60
C HIS A 702 -12.18 4.22 22.86
N TYR A 703 -11.32 3.26 23.22
CA TYR A 703 -10.05 3.00 22.54
C TYR A 703 -10.29 2.55 21.08
N PRO A 704 -9.51 3.06 20.12
CA PRO A 704 -9.60 2.64 18.73
C PRO A 704 -9.16 1.18 18.56
N ILE A 705 -9.74 0.51 17.56
CA ILE A 705 -9.41 -0.88 17.21
C ILE A 705 -8.51 -0.99 15.98
N GLY A 706 -8.40 0.06 15.18
CA GLY A 706 -7.64 0.06 13.95
C GLY A 706 -6.14 0.09 14.22
N LEU A 707 -5.40 -0.72 13.48
CA LEU A 707 -3.94 -0.69 13.44
C LEU A 707 -3.50 -0.04 12.14
N VAL A 708 -2.50 0.81 12.20
CA VAL A 708 -1.80 1.32 11.01
C VAL A 708 -0.30 1.33 11.25
N SER A 709 0.44 0.91 10.24
CA SER A 709 1.89 1.08 10.18
C SER A 709 2.27 1.56 8.78
N PHE A 710 3.52 1.94 8.57
CA PHE A 710 3.95 2.53 7.30
C PHE A 710 4.94 1.65 6.53
N MET A 711 4.80 1.66 5.21
CA MET A 711 5.64 0.96 4.24
C MET A 711 6.44 1.96 3.40
N ILE A 712 7.76 1.94 3.56
CA ILE A 712 8.69 2.90 2.94
C ILE A 712 9.83 2.14 2.27
N PRO A 713 9.73 1.86 0.95
CA PRO A 713 10.77 1.15 0.19
C PRO A 713 11.99 2.06 -0.04
N HIS A 714 12.81 2.22 0.99
CA HIS A 714 14.00 3.06 0.97
C HIS A 714 15.12 2.41 1.79
N GLY A 715 16.39 2.61 1.39
CA GLY A 715 17.53 1.92 1.99
C GLY A 715 17.68 2.13 3.51
N ILE A 716 17.27 3.30 4.01
CA ILE A 716 17.34 3.65 5.44
C ILE A 716 16.14 3.11 6.23
N TYR A 717 14.94 3.12 5.65
CA TYR A 717 13.70 2.76 6.35
C TYR A 717 13.40 1.26 6.24
N ASP A 718 13.52 0.70 5.04
CA ASP A 718 13.28 -0.71 4.78
C ASP A 718 13.94 -1.20 3.49
N ARG A 719 15.16 -1.71 3.63
CA ARG A 719 15.91 -2.30 2.51
C ARG A 719 15.28 -3.60 1.98
N LYS A 720 14.57 -4.38 2.81
CA LYS A 720 13.93 -5.62 2.34
C LYS A 720 12.75 -5.28 1.44
N LEU A 721 11.94 -4.30 1.86
CA LEU A 721 10.84 -3.82 1.04
C LEU A 721 11.34 -3.17 -0.25
N LEU A 722 12.40 -2.36 -0.20
CA LEU A 722 13.02 -1.78 -1.41
C LEU A 722 13.40 -2.86 -2.43
N ASN A 723 14.05 -3.94 -1.99
CA ASN A 723 14.41 -5.05 -2.86
C ASN A 723 13.15 -5.73 -3.44
N LEU A 724 12.14 -5.98 -2.61
CA LEU A 724 10.88 -6.57 -3.05
C LEU A 724 10.15 -5.70 -4.09
N MET A 725 10.12 -4.38 -3.90
CA MET A 725 9.51 -3.45 -4.86
C MET A 725 10.26 -3.43 -6.19
N THR A 726 11.59 -3.52 -6.13
CA THR A 726 12.45 -3.64 -7.31
C THR A 726 12.17 -4.95 -8.06
N GLU A 727 12.00 -6.07 -7.34
CA GLU A 727 11.68 -7.37 -7.93
C GLU A 727 10.33 -7.39 -8.66
N ILE A 728 9.31 -6.70 -8.14
CA ILE A 728 7.99 -6.62 -8.76
C ILE A 728 7.86 -5.46 -9.77
N GLN A 729 8.94 -4.73 -10.04
CA GLN A 729 9.00 -3.64 -11.02
C GLN A 729 7.97 -2.53 -10.77
N LYS A 730 7.80 -2.15 -9.50
CA LYS A 730 6.93 -1.04 -9.08
C LYS A 730 7.79 0.10 -8.55
N SER A 731 7.41 1.35 -8.85
CA SER A 731 8.13 2.55 -8.44
C SER A 731 7.26 3.41 -7.53
N PRO A 732 7.28 3.18 -6.21
CA PRO A 732 6.36 3.87 -5.31
C PRO A 732 6.55 5.38 -5.23
N ASN A 733 7.73 5.88 -5.60
CA ASN A 733 8.01 7.30 -5.63
C ASN A 733 7.24 8.04 -6.74
N GLU A 734 6.85 7.34 -7.80
CA GLU A 734 6.10 7.89 -8.94
C GLU A 734 4.59 7.73 -8.76
N GLU A 735 4.16 6.65 -8.11
CA GLU A 735 2.74 6.29 -8.03
C GLU A 735 1.98 7.04 -6.93
N MET A 736 2.64 7.72 -5.99
CA MET A 736 2.02 8.56 -4.94
C MET A 736 0.94 7.83 -4.11
N VAL A 737 1.14 6.55 -3.85
CA VAL A 737 0.23 5.71 -3.06
C VAL A 737 0.50 5.92 -1.58
N SER A 738 -0.54 6.08 -0.76
CA SER A 738 -0.40 6.16 0.70
C SER A 738 0.44 5.01 1.24
N SER A 739 1.44 5.35 2.03
CA SER A 739 2.35 4.43 2.70
C SER A 739 1.69 3.70 3.87
N ALA A 740 0.44 4.01 4.23
CA ALA A 740 -0.31 3.23 5.21
C ALA A 740 -0.38 1.76 4.74
N ASP A 741 0.03 0.83 5.60
CA ASP A 741 0.35 -0.54 5.24
C ASP A 741 -0.76 -1.27 4.49
N TYR A 742 -2.02 -1.18 4.95
CA TYR A 742 -3.14 -1.83 4.26
C TYR A 742 -3.44 -1.20 2.89
N TYR A 743 -3.27 0.11 2.70
CA TYR A 743 -3.41 0.75 1.38
C TYR A 743 -2.26 0.36 0.45
N PHE A 744 -1.03 0.39 0.97
CA PHE A 744 0.17 0.02 0.23
C PHE A 744 0.11 -1.45 -0.23
N LEU A 745 -0.15 -2.38 0.69
CA LEU A 745 -0.16 -3.81 0.39
C LEU A 745 -1.29 -4.17 -0.57
N THR A 746 -2.50 -3.66 -0.36
CA THR A 746 -3.64 -3.97 -1.24
C THR A 746 -3.43 -3.45 -2.65
N TYR A 747 -2.79 -2.31 -2.82
CA TYR A 747 -2.52 -1.74 -4.15
C TYR A 747 -1.37 -2.45 -4.88
N TYR A 748 -0.22 -2.68 -4.23
CA TYR A 748 0.96 -3.24 -4.90
C TYR A 748 0.96 -4.76 -5.01
N PHE A 749 0.39 -5.45 -4.02
CA PHE A 749 0.43 -6.91 -3.93
C PHE A 749 -0.97 -7.53 -4.00
N GLY A 750 -2.02 -6.74 -3.85
CA GLY A 750 -3.39 -7.12 -4.12
C GLY A 750 -3.90 -6.55 -5.44
N ASN A 751 -5.23 -6.42 -5.52
CA ASN A 751 -5.93 -5.76 -6.62
C ASN A 751 -6.77 -4.57 -6.07
N GLY A 752 -6.23 -3.87 -5.07
CA GLY A 752 -6.87 -2.73 -4.42
C GLY A 752 -6.77 -1.45 -5.26
N ASN A 753 -7.68 -0.52 -5.02
CA ASN A 753 -7.63 0.81 -5.64
C ASN A 753 -6.53 1.67 -5.02
N LYS A 754 -5.93 2.54 -5.82
CA LYS A 754 -4.98 3.56 -5.33
C LYS A 754 -5.67 4.49 -4.34
N VAL A 755 -5.05 4.66 -3.17
CA VAL A 755 -5.33 5.77 -2.25
C VAL A 755 -4.19 6.76 -2.37
N GLU A 756 -4.51 7.98 -2.78
CA GLU A 756 -3.52 9.03 -3.00
C GLU A 756 -2.98 9.57 -1.67
N GLY A 757 -1.66 9.73 -1.60
CA GLY A 757 -0.97 10.31 -0.47
C GLY A 757 -0.10 11.51 -0.87
N TYR A 758 0.18 12.37 0.10
CA TYR A 758 1.01 13.56 -0.06
C TYR A 758 2.38 13.34 0.57
N ARG A 759 3.41 13.99 0.01
CA ARG A 759 4.73 13.99 0.66
C ARG A 759 4.67 14.77 1.97
N VAL A 760 5.59 14.46 2.88
CA VAL A 760 5.62 15.07 4.21
C VAL A 760 6.91 15.88 4.38
N TRP A 761 6.76 17.15 4.71
CA TRP A 761 7.87 18.06 5.00
C TRP A 761 8.81 17.47 6.07
N GLY A 762 10.11 17.47 5.77
CA GLY A 762 11.14 16.93 6.68
C GLY A 762 11.22 15.40 6.73
N ILE A 763 10.42 14.66 5.95
CA ILE A 763 10.49 13.19 5.85
C ILE A 763 10.67 12.73 4.40
N SER A 764 9.82 13.19 3.49
CA SER A 764 9.87 12.84 2.06
C SER A 764 9.82 14.04 1.13
N TYR A 765 9.92 15.25 1.69
CA TYR A 765 10.01 16.48 0.93
C TYR A 765 10.84 17.54 1.65
N GLY A 766 11.52 18.34 0.84
CA GLY A 766 12.43 19.39 1.27
C GLY A 766 13.88 18.92 1.44
N VAL A 767 14.74 19.87 1.77
CA VAL A 767 16.19 19.67 1.89
C VAL A 767 16.60 19.89 3.34
N ILE A 768 17.36 18.94 3.88
CA ILE A 768 18.01 19.02 5.20
C ILE A 768 19.53 18.89 5.00
N PRO A 769 20.38 19.11 6.02
CA PRO A 769 21.84 19.00 5.87
C PRO A 769 22.33 17.68 5.26
N GLU A 770 21.58 16.59 5.40
CA GLU A 770 21.87 15.28 4.80
C GLU A 770 21.53 15.16 3.31
N GLY A 771 20.76 16.09 2.75
CA GLY A 771 20.38 16.12 1.33
C GLY A 771 18.89 16.31 1.08
N ASP A 772 18.52 16.19 -0.19
CA ASP A 772 17.12 16.24 -0.66
C ASP A 772 16.38 14.95 -0.29
N LEU A 773 15.21 15.11 0.32
CA LEU A 773 14.34 14.01 0.79
C LEU A 773 13.38 13.50 -0.28
N SER A 774 13.34 14.11 -1.48
CA SER A 774 12.39 13.79 -2.55
C SER A 774 12.55 12.38 -3.14
N ASN A 775 13.68 11.72 -2.87
CA ASN A 775 13.91 10.32 -3.22
C ASN A 775 13.27 9.31 -2.25
N ILE A 776 12.78 9.74 -1.09
CA ILE A 776 12.12 8.89 -0.10
C ILE A 776 10.65 8.70 -0.51
N PRO A 777 10.22 7.48 -0.87
CA PRO A 777 8.85 7.19 -1.30
C PRO A 777 7.93 7.00 -0.09
N PHE A 778 7.75 8.07 0.70
CA PHE A 778 6.80 8.11 1.80
C PHE A 778 5.69 9.12 1.49
N PHE A 779 4.46 8.62 1.44
CA PHE A 779 3.27 9.41 1.15
C PHE A 779 2.23 9.15 2.23
N LEU A 780 1.57 10.18 2.71
CA LEU A 780 0.57 10.08 3.76
C LEU A 780 -0.75 10.63 3.25
N ASP A 781 -1.81 9.83 3.33
CA ASP A 781 -3.15 10.30 2.97
C ASP A 781 -3.70 11.24 4.05
N PRO A 782 -4.57 12.20 3.67
CA PRO A 782 -5.08 13.20 4.61
C PRO A 782 -5.84 12.64 5.82
N GLU A 783 -6.56 11.53 5.67
CA GLU A 783 -7.33 10.94 6.77
C GLU A 783 -6.39 10.34 7.83
N THR A 784 -5.41 9.55 7.40
CA THR A 784 -4.37 8.98 8.28
C THR A 784 -3.52 10.09 8.89
N ALA A 785 -3.16 11.13 8.13
CA ALA A 785 -2.42 12.28 8.63
C ALA A 785 -3.16 13.00 9.76
N LYS A 786 -4.46 13.26 9.59
CA LYS A 786 -5.28 13.91 10.63
C LYS A 786 -5.37 13.08 11.90
N ALA A 787 -5.48 11.75 11.78
CA ALA A 787 -5.53 10.86 12.94
C ALA A 787 -4.21 10.84 13.73
N ILE A 788 -3.06 10.92 13.04
CA ILE A 788 -1.73 10.79 13.67
C ILE A 788 -1.14 12.15 14.09
N LEU A 789 -1.18 13.12 13.19
CA LEU A 789 -0.54 14.44 13.36
C LEU A 789 -1.53 15.49 13.88
N GLY A 790 -2.84 15.21 13.82
CA GLY A 790 -3.90 16.19 14.06
C GLY A 790 -4.21 17.02 12.83
N GLU A 791 -5.29 17.80 12.90
CA GLU A 791 -5.73 18.64 11.77
C GLU A 791 -4.67 19.65 11.35
N GLN A 792 -4.17 20.46 12.27
CA GLN A 792 -3.14 21.46 11.98
C GLN A 792 -1.85 20.83 11.43
N GLY A 793 -1.37 19.74 12.06
CA GLY A 793 -0.19 19.04 11.59
C GLY A 793 -0.37 18.43 10.19
N ALA A 794 -1.56 17.91 9.87
CA ALA A 794 -1.87 17.43 8.52
C ALA A 794 -1.91 18.57 7.50
N CYS A 795 -2.43 19.74 7.85
CA CYS A 795 -2.46 20.91 6.96
C CYS A 795 -1.04 21.45 6.67
N ASP A 796 -0.21 21.52 7.71
CA ASP A 796 1.09 22.18 7.62
C ASP A 796 2.18 21.27 7.06
N LEU A 797 2.14 19.97 7.40
CA LEU A 797 3.23 19.05 7.08
C LEU A 797 3.02 18.30 5.76
N LEU A 798 1.79 18.19 5.24
CA LEU A 798 1.54 17.58 3.94
C LEU A 798 1.81 18.57 2.81
N TYR A 799 2.85 18.31 2.01
CA TYR A 799 3.21 19.17 0.90
C TYR A 799 2.13 19.16 -0.20
N GLY A 800 1.63 20.35 -0.55
CA GLY A 800 0.62 20.55 -1.60
C GLY A 800 -0.82 20.22 -1.19
N TYR A 801 -1.06 19.81 0.06
CA TYR A 801 -2.41 19.58 0.58
C TYR A 801 -2.99 20.89 1.12
N ASN A 802 -4.18 21.27 0.65
CA ASN A 802 -4.87 22.47 1.11
C ASN A 802 -6.01 22.06 2.06
N CYS A 803 -5.95 22.52 3.31
CA CYS A 803 -7.07 22.41 4.23
C CYS A 803 -8.10 23.49 3.89
N GLY A 804 -9.09 23.09 3.09
CA GLY A 804 -10.24 23.91 2.74
C GLY A 804 -11.07 24.32 3.95
#